data_AF-V5FWV3-F1
#
_entry.id   AF-V5FWV3-F1
#
_cell.length_a   1.000
_cell.length_b   1.000
_cell.length_c   1.000
_cell.angle_alpha   90.00
_cell.angle_beta   90.00
_cell.angle_gamma   90.00
#
_symmetry.space_group_name_H-M   'P 1'
#
loop_
_entity.id
_entity.type
_entity.pdbx_description
1 polymer ?
#
loop_
_entity_poly.entity_id
_entity_poly.type
_entity_poly.pdbx_seq_one_letter_code
_entity_poly.pdbx_strand_id
1 'polypeptide(L)'
;MLKSFVWQLKTCVPTEILGLLGPSGFLQVKQPDLESIFLVTDSHGCESSYDLGSFKKLKRLSWTGLHSKVEWLALRECFETASSQLTYLELDAVSWNRVKYHPSGIPNPEAFLVHEVLKPQPGEGRVVFPNLKYMRLSAISFKSTALQMASICCFESLRSLKLRFCPGWNEFLNHIVSSHPTIRLETLEIQSLVDYDRTFNTDETISKFIDACQGLRELCIMVPESFSDTGKIFHSILHHNDTLKNLAFHQRDIIHMDTYPLVLKRQRDVPDFSFWPARSKGCSMLHSQNPLLDLELECIGICCVPELLKTIVSPLAEKSSLKLLHVRQSGVDFDRYGNWGIAPKEAADGWTEDSDIARSSSESSSGDNRPDNITKNLHKFAQWAFGPDDPSIQRSSQTLAVVAGNVYIYGGELRPREPVDSVVYRMALDRDTDTTTNSKPIPISTTSNNPPPRVGSASTALNGKVYLFSGRGGTAMAPIEEKGSFWVFSPDENSWTQVAPRDPQLPYPVGRSYHALTNDGKETIFLHAGCPEKGRLGDLWAFNISTRQWRELPAAPKPERGGTSIAYAAGKVFRMNGFDGRTEQGGAVDVFRLDRNVWETVTYQPDGVSGPGPRSVSCLLAVEIQGKAKLVTMFGERDPSSLGHQGAGKMLADVWVFDVESKTWTEIQTEGSDAPEARGWFDADVVTGELSGSSIIVHGGLAESNERLGDVWRLQF
;
A
#
# COMPACT_ATOMS: atom_id res chain seq x y z
N MET A 1 24.82 -25.95 32.49
CA MET A 1 25.24 -24.66 33.08
C MET A 1 24.65 -23.54 32.24
N LEU A 2 24.20 -22.48 32.91
CA LEU A 2 23.59 -21.30 32.30
C LEU A 2 24.63 -20.54 31.47
N LYS A 3 24.27 -20.16 30.25
CA LYS A 3 25.14 -19.37 29.34
C LYS A 3 24.76 -17.90 29.27
N SER A 4 23.53 -17.55 29.60
CA SER A 4 23.01 -16.19 29.53
C SER A 4 22.11 -15.92 30.73
N PHE A 5 22.29 -14.75 31.34
CA PHE A 5 21.41 -14.22 32.39
C PHE A 5 20.74 -12.94 31.90
N VAL A 6 19.43 -12.82 32.14
CA VAL A 6 18.61 -11.69 31.72
C VAL A 6 17.76 -11.22 32.90
N TRP A 7 17.86 -9.94 33.23
CA TRP A 7 17.06 -9.26 34.24
C TRP A 7 16.34 -8.07 33.60
N GLN A 8 15.02 -8.21 33.34
CA GLN A 8 14.20 -7.20 32.66
C GLN A 8 13.09 -6.63 33.55
N LEU A 9 13.31 -6.62 34.87
CA LEU A 9 12.27 -6.28 35.83
C LEU A 9 12.21 -4.79 36.20
N LYS A 10 13.10 -3.95 35.65
CA LYS A 10 13.22 -2.52 36.01
C LYS A 10 13.33 -2.30 37.53
N THR A 11 14.08 -3.19 38.18
CA THR A 11 14.34 -3.20 39.62
C THR A 11 15.81 -3.56 39.86
N CYS A 12 16.34 -3.30 41.05
CA CYS A 12 17.69 -3.74 41.40
C CYS A 12 17.79 -5.26 41.38
N VAL A 13 18.95 -5.79 40.98
CA VAL A 13 19.20 -7.23 41.04
C VAL A 13 19.48 -7.60 42.50
N PRO A 14 18.80 -8.59 43.08
CA PRO A 14 19.09 -9.03 44.44
C PRO A 14 20.55 -9.44 44.61
N THR A 15 21.13 -9.08 45.74
CA THR A 15 22.56 -9.32 46.04
C THR A 15 22.85 -10.81 46.24
N GLU A 16 21.84 -11.62 46.53
CA GLU A 16 21.94 -13.08 46.55
C GLU A 16 22.22 -13.65 45.15
N ILE A 17 21.88 -12.92 44.08
CA ILE A 17 22.09 -13.33 42.70
C ILE A 17 23.46 -12.89 42.18
N LEU A 18 23.80 -11.60 42.36
CA LEU A 18 25.01 -10.98 41.79
C LEU A 18 26.09 -10.58 42.81
N GLY A 19 25.92 -10.87 44.10
CA GLY A 19 26.90 -10.57 45.15
C GLY A 19 27.10 -9.08 45.40
N LEU A 20 27.58 -8.72 46.59
CA LEU A 20 27.94 -7.33 46.94
C LEU A 20 29.43 -7.04 46.74
N LEU A 21 30.29 -7.95 47.19
CA LEU A 21 31.75 -7.85 47.17
C LEU A 21 32.34 -9.26 47.05
N GLY A 22 33.09 -9.53 45.98
CA GLY A 22 33.65 -10.85 45.66
C GLY A 22 32.60 -11.89 45.22
N PRO A 23 33.02 -13.11 44.84
CA PRO A 23 32.17 -14.14 44.23
C PRO A 23 31.27 -14.81 45.27
N SER A 24 30.33 -14.05 45.83
CA SER A 24 29.40 -14.47 46.89
C SER A 24 27.98 -14.68 46.37
N GLY A 25 27.63 -14.07 45.24
CA GLY A 25 26.34 -14.25 44.59
C GLY A 25 26.21 -15.63 43.95
N PHE A 26 24.96 -16.11 43.84
CA PHE A 26 24.64 -17.41 43.29
C PHE A 26 25.20 -17.59 41.87
N LEU A 27 25.15 -16.56 41.02
CA LEU A 27 25.64 -16.65 39.65
C LEU A 27 27.16 -16.79 39.59
N GLN A 28 27.91 -16.04 40.40
CA GLN A 28 29.36 -16.13 40.44
C GLN A 28 29.82 -17.51 40.92
N VAL A 29 29.17 -18.06 41.94
CA VAL A 29 29.56 -19.33 42.56
C VAL A 29 29.13 -20.53 41.72
N LYS A 30 27.90 -20.51 41.19
CA LYS A 30 27.30 -21.68 40.53
C LYS A 30 27.36 -21.63 39.01
N GLN A 31 27.54 -20.45 38.42
CA GLN A 31 27.55 -20.23 36.97
C GLN A 31 28.77 -19.39 36.51
N PRO A 32 30.02 -19.78 36.85
CA PRO A 32 31.23 -18.99 36.51
C PRO A 32 31.49 -18.87 35.00
N ASP A 33 30.86 -19.74 34.21
CA ASP A 33 31.02 -19.85 32.75
C ASP A 33 29.97 -19.06 31.96
N LEU A 34 29.29 -18.10 32.61
CA LEU A 34 28.34 -17.21 31.96
C LEU A 34 29.01 -16.43 30.82
N GLU A 35 28.35 -16.42 29.66
CA GLU A 35 28.82 -15.72 28.47
C GLU A 35 28.04 -14.44 28.21
N SER A 36 26.90 -14.22 28.88
CA SER A 36 26.05 -13.06 28.62
C SER A 36 25.28 -12.58 29.85
N ILE A 37 25.22 -11.27 30.04
CA ILE A 37 24.47 -10.61 31.11
C ILE A 37 23.70 -9.43 30.49
N PHE A 38 22.38 -9.40 30.68
CA PHE A 38 21.51 -8.31 30.23
C PHE A 38 20.70 -7.80 31.43
N LEU A 39 20.88 -6.53 31.79
CA LEU A 39 20.27 -5.90 32.96
C LEU A 39 19.43 -4.70 32.55
N VAL A 40 18.21 -4.63 33.09
CA VAL A 40 17.36 -3.43 33.07
C VAL A 40 17.02 -3.12 34.51
N THR A 41 17.74 -2.16 35.09
CA THR A 41 17.61 -1.72 36.48
C THR A 41 16.79 -0.45 36.60
N ASP A 42 16.24 -0.18 37.79
CA ASP A 42 15.57 1.09 38.07
C ASP A 42 16.59 2.23 38.12
N SER A 43 16.21 3.39 37.58
CA SER A 43 16.98 4.62 37.60
C SER A 43 16.98 5.38 38.94
N HIS A 44 16.31 4.84 39.98
CA HIS A 44 16.07 5.51 41.27
C HIS A 44 16.90 5.00 42.46
N GLY A 45 18.02 4.30 42.26
CA GLY A 45 18.99 4.08 43.33
C GLY A 45 19.21 2.62 43.71
N CYS A 46 19.93 1.86 42.88
CA CYS A 46 20.60 0.65 43.40
C CYS A 46 21.84 1.07 44.18
N GLU A 47 21.75 1.03 45.51
CA GLU A 47 22.90 1.28 46.41
C GLU A 47 23.84 0.07 46.54
N SER A 48 23.45 -1.09 45.98
CA SER A 48 24.22 -2.32 46.04
C SER A 48 25.29 -2.38 44.94
N SER A 49 26.53 -2.71 45.33
CA SER A 49 27.63 -3.04 44.41
C SER A 49 27.43 -4.43 43.84
N TYR A 50 27.72 -4.64 42.55
CA TYR A 50 27.65 -5.96 41.92
C TYR A 50 29.06 -6.40 41.52
N ASP A 51 29.43 -7.64 41.81
CA ASP A 51 30.70 -8.22 41.31
C ASP A 51 30.48 -8.80 39.91
N LEU A 52 30.65 -7.96 38.89
CA LEU A 52 30.66 -8.40 37.50
C LEU A 52 32.05 -8.86 37.03
N GLY A 53 33.12 -8.51 37.75
CA GLY A 53 34.50 -8.89 37.43
C GLY A 53 34.74 -10.39 37.51
N SER A 54 33.99 -11.11 38.35
CA SER A 54 34.11 -12.57 38.48
C SER A 54 33.78 -13.38 37.21
N PHE A 55 33.07 -12.81 36.23
CA PHE A 55 32.63 -13.53 35.02
C PHE A 55 33.68 -13.55 33.89
N LYS A 56 34.70 -14.41 34.05
CA LYS A 56 35.84 -14.49 33.12
C LYS A 56 35.52 -14.98 31.69
N LYS A 57 34.33 -15.51 31.41
CA LYS A 57 33.90 -15.94 30.06
C LYS A 57 32.86 -15.02 29.41
N LEU A 58 32.58 -13.86 30.01
CA LEU A 58 31.59 -12.92 29.54
C LEU A 58 31.94 -12.37 28.15
N LYS A 59 31.05 -12.54 27.17
CA LYS A 59 31.20 -12.03 25.79
C LYS A 59 30.19 -10.95 25.43
N ARG A 60 29.08 -10.86 26.16
CA ARG A 60 27.99 -9.92 25.88
C ARG A 60 27.51 -9.26 27.18
N LEU A 61 27.51 -7.94 27.20
CA LEU A 61 27.03 -7.15 28.33
C LEU A 61 26.03 -6.11 27.84
N SER A 62 24.86 -6.06 28.47
CA SER A 62 23.87 -5.00 28.29
C SER A 62 23.43 -4.51 29.66
N TRP A 63 23.43 -3.20 29.85
CA TRP A 63 22.90 -2.60 31.07
C TRP A 63 22.16 -1.30 30.77
N THR A 64 20.84 -1.36 30.94
CA THR A 64 19.92 -0.23 30.88
C THR A 64 19.56 0.22 32.28
N GLY A 65 19.59 1.53 32.54
CA GLY A 65 19.27 2.09 33.85
C GLY A 65 20.48 2.49 34.69
N LEU A 66 21.66 2.67 34.07
CA LEU A 66 22.89 3.06 34.78
C LEU A 66 22.79 4.48 35.31
N HIS A 67 22.90 4.66 36.62
CA HIS A 67 22.77 5.98 37.24
C HIS A 67 23.71 6.16 38.43
N SER A 68 23.97 5.12 39.22
CA SER A 68 24.70 5.23 40.48
C SER A 68 26.20 5.01 40.29
N LYS A 69 27.04 5.68 41.11
CA LYS A 69 28.51 5.49 41.07
C LYS A 69 28.91 4.03 41.24
N VAL A 70 28.17 3.29 42.06
CA VAL A 70 28.44 1.91 42.41
C VAL A 70 28.26 0.99 41.20
N GLU A 71 27.25 1.25 40.37
CA GLU A 71 27.02 0.51 39.11
C GLU A 71 28.16 0.75 38.10
N TRP A 72 28.64 1.99 38.00
CA TRP A 72 29.78 2.33 37.14
C TRP A 72 31.10 1.70 37.61
N LEU A 73 31.29 1.52 38.93
CA LEU A 73 32.43 0.78 39.46
C LEU A 73 32.32 -0.72 39.20
N ALA A 74 31.13 -1.30 39.27
CA ALA A 74 30.90 -2.69 38.86
C ALA A 74 31.26 -2.91 37.37
N LEU A 75 30.93 -1.94 36.50
CA LEU A 75 31.35 -1.96 35.09
C LEU A 75 32.87 -1.88 34.94
N ARG A 76 33.54 -1.04 35.73
CA ARG A 76 35.00 -0.94 35.72
C ARG A 76 35.64 -2.30 36.02
N GLU A 77 35.23 -2.97 37.10
CA GLU A 77 35.74 -4.30 37.47
C GLU A 77 35.46 -5.34 36.38
N CYS A 78 34.27 -5.27 35.76
CA CYS A 78 33.92 -6.10 34.61
C CYS A 78 34.89 -5.87 33.44
N PHE A 79 35.19 -4.62 33.10
CA PHE A 79 36.05 -4.28 31.97
C PHE A 79 37.51 -4.61 32.23
N GLU A 80 38.00 -4.47 33.47
CA GLU A 80 39.35 -4.92 33.86
C GLU A 80 39.54 -6.43 33.58
N THR A 81 38.47 -7.23 33.63
CA THR A 81 38.53 -8.69 33.43
C THR A 81 38.12 -9.15 32.03
N ALA A 82 37.06 -8.58 31.45
CA ALA A 82 36.39 -9.16 30.27
C ALA A 82 36.47 -8.29 29.00
N SER A 83 37.00 -7.07 29.06
CA SER A 83 36.99 -6.12 27.92
C SER A 83 37.59 -6.70 26.63
N SER A 84 38.68 -7.47 26.74
CA SER A 84 39.38 -8.08 25.60
C SER A 84 38.57 -9.11 24.83
N GLN A 85 37.53 -9.71 25.43
CA GLN A 85 36.72 -10.79 24.85
C GLN A 85 35.26 -10.38 24.57
N LEU A 86 34.85 -9.18 24.98
CA LEU A 86 33.52 -8.67 24.69
C LEU A 86 33.33 -8.49 23.18
N THR A 87 32.21 -9.00 22.70
CA THR A 87 31.74 -8.88 21.30
C THR A 87 30.48 -8.03 21.20
N TYR A 88 29.74 -7.85 22.29
CA TYR A 88 28.55 -7.01 22.39
C TYR A 88 28.59 -6.15 23.66
N LEU A 89 28.37 -4.85 23.50
CA LEU A 89 28.28 -3.89 24.60
C LEU A 89 27.09 -2.95 24.37
N GLU A 90 26.20 -2.89 25.36
CA GLU A 90 25.09 -1.95 25.41
C GLU A 90 25.04 -1.26 26.77
N LEU A 91 25.07 0.07 26.76
CA LEU A 91 25.03 0.90 27.97
C LEU A 91 24.00 2.01 27.79
N ASP A 92 23.10 2.16 28.77
CA ASP A 92 22.15 3.27 28.82
C ASP A 92 22.19 3.95 30.19
N ALA A 93 22.68 5.19 30.20
CA ALA A 93 22.82 6.03 31.37
C ALA A 93 21.54 6.74 31.82
N VAL A 94 20.42 6.57 31.08
CA VAL A 94 19.12 7.26 31.24
C VAL A 94 19.21 8.78 31.05
N SER A 95 20.09 9.45 31.80
CA SER A 95 20.47 10.84 31.66
C SER A 95 21.90 11.04 32.15
N TRP A 96 22.81 11.42 31.26
CA TRP A 96 24.21 11.71 31.63
C TRP A 96 24.34 12.77 32.72
N ASN A 97 23.43 13.75 32.74
CA ASN A 97 23.42 14.79 33.77
C ASN A 97 23.25 14.23 35.18
N ARG A 98 22.58 13.08 35.33
CA ARG A 98 22.40 12.39 36.61
C ARG A 98 23.62 11.55 37.01
N VAL A 99 24.46 11.18 36.04
CA VAL A 99 25.72 10.44 36.26
C VAL A 99 26.83 11.32 36.82
N LYS A 100 26.69 12.66 36.76
CA LYS A 100 27.70 13.64 37.23
C LYS A 100 28.05 13.45 38.71
N TYR A 101 29.02 12.59 38.96
CA TYR A 101 29.73 12.50 40.22
C TYR A 101 30.91 13.47 40.14
N HIS A 102 31.15 14.25 41.19
CA HIS A 102 32.36 15.07 41.33
C HIS A 102 33.33 14.33 42.27
N PRO A 103 34.08 13.32 41.81
CA PRO A 103 35.12 12.74 42.64
C PRO A 103 36.24 13.77 42.81
N SER A 104 36.71 13.93 44.04
CA SER A 104 37.83 14.81 44.38
C SER A 104 39.04 14.47 43.50
N GLY A 105 39.44 15.38 42.60
CA GLY A 105 40.63 15.22 41.76
C GLY A 105 40.41 15.02 40.25
N ILE A 106 39.17 14.88 39.75
CA ILE A 106 38.90 14.90 38.29
C ILE A 106 38.47 16.30 37.85
N PRO A 107 39.21 16.97 36.94
CA PRO A 107 38.90 18.33 36.51
C PRO A 107 37.57 18.48 35.74
N ASN A 108 37.11 17.40 35.09
CA ASN A 108 35.93 17.41 34.21
C ASN A 108 35.02 16.19 34.45
N PRO A 109 33.80 16.37 34.99
CA PRO A 109 32.84 15.28 35.20
C PRO A 109 32.47 14.51 33.92
N GLU A 110 32.52 15.16 32.75
CA GLU A 110 32.25 14.51 31.46
C GLU A 110 33.30 13.43 31.12
N ALA A 111 34.47 13.48 31.76
CA ALA A 111 35.56 12.55 31.54
C ALA A 111 35.55 11.35 32.50
N PHE A 112 34.54 11.24 33.36
CA PHE A 112 34.39 10.16 34.35
C PHE A 112 34.46 8.75 33.73
N LEU A 113 33.69 8.49 32.67
CA LEU A 113 33.68 7.17 32.02
C LEU A 113 35.06 6.78 31.49
N VAL A 114 35.76 7.70 30.84
CA VAL A 114 37.09 7.43 30.29
C VAL A 114 38.12 7.25 31.40
N HIS A 115 38.18 8.16 32.37
CA HIS A 115 39.26 8.16 33.38
C HIS A 115 39.03 7.21 34.56
N GLU A 116 37.78 6.90 34.92
CA GLU A 116 37.47 6.05 36.07
C GLU A 116 37.01 4.66 35.70
N VAL A 117 36.27 4.50 34.60
CA VAL A 117 35.66 3.20 34.25
C VAL A 117 36.47 2.46 33.20
N LEU A 118 36.82 3.13 32.09
CA LEU A 118 37.52 2.50 30.98
C LEU A 118 39.04 2.45 31.18
N LYS A 119 39.61 3.49 31.81
CA LYS A 119 41.05 3.66 32.09
C LYS A 119 41.96 3.22 30.93
N PRO A 120 41.79 3.81 29.72
CA PRO A 120 42.67 3.48 28.61
C PRO A 120 44.12 3.84 28.99
N GLN A 121 45.05 2.88 28.86
CA GLN A 121 46.44 3.12 29.22
C GLN A 121 47.08 4.10 28.22
N PRO A 122 47.61 5.26 28.67
CA PRO A 122 48.24 6.22 27.76
C PRO A 122 49.52 5.64 27.16
N GLY A 123 49.65 5.64 25.83
CA GLY A 123 50.93 5.45 25.14
C GLY A 123 51.26 4.07 24.57
N GLU A 124 50.43 3.03 24.77
CA GLU A 124 50.74 1.66 24.27
C GLU A 124 49.90 1.20 23.06
N GLY A 125 49.01 2.03 22.51
CA GLY A 125 48.16 1.62 21.38
C GLY A 125 47.17 0.49 21.70
N ARG A 126 46.96 0.19 23.00
CA ARG A 126 46.09 -0.89 23.46
C ARG A 126 44.61 -0.47 23.38
N VAL A 127 43.88 -1.12 22.48
CA VAL A 127 42.44 -0.98 22.31
C VAL A 127 41.70 -1.67 23.47
N VAL A 128 40.75 -0.98 24.11
CA VAL A 128 40.01 -1.49 25.29
C VAL A 128 39.15 -2.71 24.91
N PHE A 129 38.40 -2.62 23.82
CA PHE A 129 37.50 -3.65 23.30
C PHE A 129 37.92 -4.10 21.89
N PRO A 130 39.01 -4.87 21.75
CA PRO A 130 39.56 -5.26 20.45
C PRO A 130 38.65 -6.17 19.62
N ASN A 131 37.77 -6.95 20.28
CA ASN A 131 36.89 -7.92 19.63
C ASN A 131 35.44 -7.47 19.48
N LEU A 132 35.14 -6.19 19.80
CA LEU A 132 33.78 -5.68 19.82
C LEU A 132 33.18 -5.66 18.40
N LYS A 133 31.97 -6.21 18.27
CA LYS A 133 31.20 -6.25 17.02
C LYS A 133 29.96 -5.36 17.08
N TYR A 134 29.36 -5.23 18.26
CA TYR A 134 28.12 -4.46 18.46
C TYR A 134 28.32 -3.48 19.61
N MET A 135 28.14 -2.18 19.33
CA MET A 135 28.18 -1.12 20.33
C MET A 135 26.87 -0.34 20.30
N ARG A 136 26.20 -0.26 21.45
CA ARG A 136 24.98 0.52 21.64
C ARG A 136 25.14 1.42 22.85
N LEU A 137 25.06 2.72 22.64
CA LEU A 137 25.23 3.72 23.69
C LEU A 137 23.99 4.61 23.70
N SER A 138 23.37 4.76 24.87
CA SER A 138 22.23 5.64 25.08
C SER A 138 22.51 6.61 26.23
N ALA A 139 22.27 7.89 26.00
CA ALA A 139 22.54 8.96 26.97
C ALA A 139 23.99 8.98 27.51
N ILE A 140 24.96 8.44 26.77
CA ILE A 140 26.39 8.49 27.10
C ILE A 140 26.99 9.74 26.48
N SER A 141 27.66 10.58 27.28
CA SER A 141 28.29 11.80 26.77
C SER A 141 29.68 11.52 26.21
N PHE A 142 29.96 12.14 25.07
CA PHE A 142 31.28 12.22 24.44
C PHE A 142 31.91 13.60 24.61
N LYS A 143 31.24 14.54 25.29
CA LYS A 143 31.75 15.91 25.46
C LYS A 143 33.11 15.86 26.14
N SER A 144 34.11 16.50 25.53
CA SER A 144 35.51 16.51 25.98
C SER A 144 36.22 15.15 26.01
N THR A 145 35.60 14.07 25.53
CA THR A 145 36.17 12.70 25.53
C THR A 145 36.03 11.96 24.20
N ALA A 146 35.50 12.63 23.17
CA ALA A 146 35.21 12.05 21.86
C ALA A 146 36.41 11.32 21.24
N LEU A 147 37.62 11.90 21.31
CA LEU A 147 38.84 11.28 20.77
C LEU A 147 39.21 9.98 21.50
N GLN A 148 39.18 9.99 22.84
CA GLN A 148 39.48 8.80 23.64
C GLN A 148 38.43 7.72 23.46
N MET A 149 37.14 8.11 23.35
CA MET A 149 36.06 7.18 23.10
C MET A 149 36.15 6.57 21.69
N ALA A 150 36.62 7.32 20.69
CA ALA A 150 36.82 6.80 19.33
C ALA A 150 37.90 5.71 19.26
N SER A 151 38.85 5.67 20.20
CA SER A 151 39.96 4.71 20.21
C SER A 151 39.72 3.44 21.05
N ILE A 152 38.55 3.29 21.68
CA ILE A 152 38.29 2.16 22.58
C ILE A 152 38.02 0.83 21.85
N CYS A 153 37.71 0.86 20.56
CA CYS A 153 37.44 -0.34 19.76
C CYS A 153 37.93 -0.20 18.31
N CYS A 154 38.16 -1.32 17.63
CA CYS A 154 38.56 -1.32 16.21
C CYS A 154 37.34 -1.25 15.26
N PHE A 155 37.19 -0.14 14.55
CA PHE A 155 36.08 0.09 13.60
C PHE A 155 36.17 -0.75 12.31
N GLU A 156 37.32 -1.37 12.02
CA GLU A 156 37.49 -2.37 10.97
C GLU A 156 36.72 -3.66 11.30
N SER A 157 36.57 -3.91 12.60
CA SER A 157 36.01 -5.12 13.17
C SER A 157 34.57 -4.92 13.66
N LEU A 158 34.20 -3.70 14.02
CA LEU A 158 32.84 -3.32 14.43
C LEU A 158 31.85 -3.52 13.27
N ARG A 159 30.64 -4.00 13.57
CA ARG A 159 29.56 -4.26 12.60
C ARG A 159 28.31 -3.45 12.87
N SER A 160 28.04 -3.08 14.11
CA SER A 160 26.89 -2.27 14.48
C SER A 160 27.28 -1.17 15.45
N LEU A 161 26.89 0.06 15.12
CA LEU A 161 27.00 1.23 15.97
C LEU A 161 25.62 1.85 16.15
N LYS A 162 25.16 1.98 17.40
CA LYS A 162 23.91 2.66 17.72
C LYS A 162 24.14 3.72 18.79
N LEU A 163 23.82 4.97 18.47
CA LEU A 163 23.96 6.12 19.34
C LEU A 163 22.58 6.75 19.56
N ARG A 164 22.11 6.79 20.82
CA ARG A 164 20.80 7.35 21.17
C ARG A 164 20.94 8.44 22.21
N PHE A 165 20.58 9.67 21.84
CA PHE A 165 20.59 10.83 22.73
C PHE A 165 21.95 11.02 23.42
N CYS A 166 23.05 10.70 22.73
CA CYS A 166 24.41 10.81 23.24
C CYS A 166 24.97 12.23 22.98
N PRO A 167 25.20 13.07 24.00
CA PRO A 167 25.78 14.40 23.79
C PRO A 167 27.18 14.33 23.15
N GLY A 168 27.48 15.19 22.17
CA GLY A 168 28.79 15.22 21.50
C GLY A 168 29.04 14.07 20.52
N TRP A 169 27.99 13.37 20.09
CA TRP A 169 28.09 12.26 19.12
C TRP A 169 28.74 12.70 17.80
N ASN A 170 28.53 13.96 17.38
CA ASN A 170 29.11 14.52 16.16
C ASN A 170 30.64 14.61 16.22
N GLU A 171 31.21 15.09 17.32
CA GLU A 171 32.67 15.10 17.54
C GLU A 171 33.23 13.68 17.56
N PHE A 172 32.52 12.75 18.19
CA PHE A 172 32.88 11.34 18.23
C PHE A 172 32.93 10.72 16.82
N LEU A 173 31.91 10.92 15.98
CA LEU A 173 31.91 10.45 14.60
C LEU A 173 33.05 11.06 13.77
N ASN A 174 33.29 12.37 13.89
CA ASN A 174 34.39 13.03 13.19
C ASN A 174 35.77 12.47 13.57
N HIS A 175 35.99 12.16 14.85
CA HIS A 175 37.21 11.50 15.31
C HIS A 175 37.35 10.08 14.78
N ILE A 176 36.26 9.31 14.68
CA ILE A 176 36.30 7.97 14.07
C ILE A 176 36.76 8.06 12.62
N VAL A 177 36.15 8.94 11.82
CA VAL A 177 36.52 9.14 10.40
C VAL A 177 37.99 9.55 10.28
N SER A 178 38.48 10.39 11.17
CA SER A 178 39.87 10.89 11.13
C SER A 178 40.90 9.85 11.57
N SER A 179 40.51 8.88 12.42
CA SER A 179 41.45 7.93 13.05
C SER A 179 41.38 6.53 12.46
N HIS A 180 40.32 6.17 11.74
CA HIS A 180 40.10 4.84 11.20
C HIS A 180 39.97 4.90 9.67
N PRO A 181 40.95 4.37 8.92
CA PRO A 181 40.93 4.41 7.46
C PRO A 181 39.88 3.46 6.85
N THR A 182 39.32 2.53 7.64
CA THR A 182 38.34 1.56 7.15
C THR A 182 37.25 1.32 8.19
N ILE A 183 36.00 1.64 7.84
CA ILE A 183 34.84 1.48 8.73
C ILE A 183 33.89 0.46 8.05
N ARG A 184 33.73 -0.73 8.64
CA ARG A 184 32.96 -1.85 8.05
C ARG A 184 31.65 -2.11 8.79
N LEU A 185 30.85 -1.05 8.98
CA LEU A 185 29.56 -1.13 9.64
C LEU A 185 28.49 -1.71 8.69
N GLU A 186 27.73 -2.67 9.20
CA GLU A 186 26.53 -3.21 8.57
C GLU A 186 25.27 -2.46 9.06
N THR A 187 25.28 -1.97 10.30
CA THR A 187 24.16 -1.24 10.92
C THR A 187 24.63 0.06 11.56
N LEU A 188 23.98 1.16 11.21
CA LEU A 188 24.17 2.46 11.84
C LEU A 188 22.83 3.02 12.34
N GLU A 189 22.78 3.40 13.62
CA GLU A 189 21.65 4.13 14.18
C GLU A 189 22.13 5.39 14.90
N ILE A 190 21.56 6.54 14.55
CA ILE A 190 21.83 7.83 15.19
C ILE A 190 20.47 8.44 15.56
N GLN A 191 20.24 8.64 16.86
CA GLN A 191 19.11 9.37 17.39
C GLN A 191 19.59 10.55 18.22
N SER A 192 19.17 11.77 17.89
CA SER A 192 19.57 12.98 18.60
C SER A 192 18.43 14.01 18.66
N LEU A 193 18.46 14.85 19.69
CA LEU A 193 17.51 15.96 19.89
C LEU A 193 18.29 17.26 20.05
N VAL A 194 17.62 18.36 19.76
CA VAL A 194 18.15 19.74 19.74
C VAL A 194 18.88 20.15 21.02
N ASP A 195 18.43 19.66 22.17
CA ASP A 195 18.96 20.10 23.47
C ASP A 195 20.40 19.61 23.75
N TYR A 196 20.90 18.66 22.96
CA TYR A 196 22.23 18.08 23.18
C TYR A 196 23.35 18.81 22.45
N ASP A 197 23.08 19.35 21.26
CA ASP A 197 24.07 19.97 20.37
C ASP A 197 23.51 21.25 19.74
N ARG A 198 23.99 22.41 20.20
CA ARG A 198 23.79 23.70 19.51
C ARG A 198 24.73 23.88 18.30
N THR A 199 25.41 22.82 17.87
CA THR A 199 26.45 22.90 16.84
C THR A 199 25.83 22.90 15.44
N PHE A 200 26.28 23.84 14.61
CA PHE A 200 26.00 23.89 13.18
C PHE A 200 26.71 22.71 12.46
N ASN A 201 26.11 22.18 11.39
CA ASN A 201 26.62 21.15 10.46
C ASN A 201 26.37 19.65 10.79
N THR A 202 25.25 19.32 11.46
CA THR A 202 24.78 17.93 11.66
C THR A 202 24.79 17.10 10.37
N ASP A 203 24.23 17.63 9.29
CA ASP A 203 24.12 16.93 8.00
C ASP A 203 25.47 16.60 7.39
N GLU A 204 26.46 17.50 7.54
CA GLU A 204 27.82 17.31 7.01
C GLU A 204 28.52 16.17 7.74
N THR A 205 28.42 16.11 9.06
CA THR A 205 29.02 15.03 9.86
C THR A 205 28.37 13.69 9.55
N ILE A 206 27.05 13.63 9.40
CA ILE A 206 26.33 12.40 9.03
C ILE A 206 26.76 11.94 7.64
N SER A 207 26.73 12.84 6.66
CA SER A 207 27.11 12.53 5.27
C SER A 207 28.55 11.99 5.19
N LYS A 208 29.51 12.71 5.80
CA LYS A 208 30.92 12.27 5.88
C LYS A 208 31.09 10.90 6.53
N PHE A 209 30.33 10.61 7.58
CA PHE A 209 30.42 9.33 8.27
C PHE A 209 29.83 8.18 7.43
N ILE A 210 28.70 8.41 6.76
CA ILE A 210 28.08 7.44 5.85
C ILE A 210 29.01 7.14 4.67
N ASP A 211 29.63 8.17 4.07
CA ASP A 211 30.59 8.01 2.97
C ASP A 211 31.82 7.18 3.38
N ALA A 212 32.26 7.33 4.64
CA ALA A 212 33.40 6.59 5.18
C ALA A 212 33.06 5.12 5.51
N CYS A 213 31.79 4.78 5.67
CA CYS A 213 31.35 3.41 5.94
C CYS A 213 31.41 2.55 4.66
N GLN A 214 31.58 1.24 4.83
CA GLN A 214 31.54 0.25 3.74
C GLN A 214 30.53 -0.86 4.09
N GLY A 215 29.59 -1.10 3.17
CA GLY A 215 28.66 -2.23 3.26
C GLY A 215 27.50 -2.03 4.22
N LEU A 216 27.02 -0.79 4.39
CA LEU A 216 25.84 -0.53 5.22
C LEU A 216 24.63 -1.26 4.65
N ARG A 217 23.94 -1.99 5.53
CA ARG A 217 22.70 -2.74 5.23
C ARG A 217 21.48 -2.15 5.91
N GLU A 218 21.66 -1.57 7.09
CA GLU A 218 20.61 -0.92 7.88
C GLU A 218 21.07 0.47 8.35
N LEU A 219 20.28 1.50 8.02
CA LEU A 219 20.53 2.87 8.41
C LEU A 219 19.28 3.48 9.06
N CYS A 220 19.42 3.92 10.30
CA CYS A 220 18.37 4.60 11.05
C CYS A 220 18.85 5.98 11.52
N ILE A 221 18.26 7.06 11.02
CA ILE A 221 18.61 8.43 11.38
C ILE A 221 17.37 9.13 11.92
N MET A 222 17.47 9.60 13.16
CA MET A 222 16.54 10.57 13.75
C MET A 222 17.33 11.74 14.32
N VAL A 223 17.32 12.87 13.64
CA VAL A 223 18.09 14.07 14.04
C VAL A 223 17.24 15.32 13.91
N PRO A 224 17.59 16.42 14.61
CA PRO A 224 16.92 17.68 14.39
C PRO A 224 17.03 18.10 12.93
N GLU A 225 15.96 18.68 12.38
CA GLU A 225 16.04 19.36 11.10
C GLU A 225 17.06 20.49 11.25
N SER A 226 18.02 20.51 10.34
CA SER A 226 18.95 21.62 10.23
C SER A 226 18.55 22.44 9.01
N PHE A 227 18.82 23.75 9.02
CA PHE A 227 18.58 24.59 7.84
C PHE A 227 19.48 24.24 6.63
N SER A 228 20.22 23.12 6.67
CA SER A 228 21.06 22.65 5.57
C SER A 228 20.36 21.60 4.69
N ASP A 229 21.09 21.17 3.66
CA ASP A 229 20.57 20.42 2.52
C ASP A 229 20.49 18.92 2.84
N THR A 230 19.31 18.44 3.26
CA THR A 230 18.98 17.01 3.45
C THR A 230 19.33 16.16 2.22
N GLY A 231 19.36 16.75 1.02
CA GLY A 231 19.80 16.11 -0.21
C GLY A 231 21.24 15.56 -0.13
N LYS A 232 22.12 16.19 0.66
CA LYS A 232 23.49 15.70 0.89
C LYS A 232 23.50 14.35 1.61
N ILE A 233 22.65 14.18 2.61
CA ILE A 233 22.56 12.91 3.34
C ILE A 233 22.08 11.82 2.39
N PHE A 234 21.05 12.09 1.59
CA PHE A 234 20.56 11.12 0.60
C PHE A 234 21.58 10.80 -0.49
N HIS A 235 22.39 11.77 -0.91
CA HIS A 235 23.51 11.51 -1.82
C HIS A 235 24.50 10.51 -1.22
N SER A 236 24.86 10.69 0.06
CA SER A 236 25.71 9.74 0.78
C SER A 236 25.06 8.36 0.94
N ILE A 237 23.75 8.31 1.16
CA ILE A 237 22.99 7.05 1.24
C ILE A 237 23.03 6.29 -0.08
N LEU A 238 22.94 6.99 -1.22
CA LEU A 238 22.97 6.38 -2.56
C LEU A 238 24.29 5.65 -2.86
N HIS A 239 25.40 6.00 -2.22
CA HIS A 239 26.66 5.24 -2.34
C HIS A 239 26.55 3.80 -1.82
N HIS A 240 25.50 3.48 -1.06
CA HIS A 240 25.22 2.14 -0.54
C HIS A 240 24.03 1.47 -1.24
N ASN A 241 23.62 1.91 -2.43
CA ASN A 241 22.48 1.35 -3.17
C ASN A 241 22.51 -0.18 -3.31
N ASP A 242 23.70 -0.76 -3.54
CA ASP A 242 23.90 -2.19 -3.74
C ASP A 242 23.78 -2.99 -2.43
N THR A 243 24.04 -2.36 -1.28
CA THR A 243 24.13 -3.04 0.02
C THR A 243 22.99 -2.70 0.97
N LEU A 244 22.45 -1.49 0.91
CA LEU A 244 21.44 -0.98 1.83
C LEU A 244 20.09 -1.62 1.56
N LYS A 245 19.50 -2.22 2.60
CA LYS A 245 18.18 -2.88 2.52
C LYS A 245 17.15 -2.23 3.43
N ASN A 246 17.57 -1.65 4.55
CA ASN A 246 16.67 -1.05 5.52
C ASN A 246 17.04 0.41 5.78
N LEU A 247 16.11 1.33 5.55
CA LEU A 247 16.28 2.75 5.80
C LEU A 247 15.16 3.28 6.69
N ALA A 248 15.49 3.97 7.78
CA ALA A 248 14.55 4.79 8.52
C ALA A 248 15.10 6.20 8.65
N PHE A 249 14.34 7.20 8.17
CA PHE A 249 14.75 8.59 8.21
C PHE A 249 13.65 9.44 8.83
N HIS A 250 14.02 10.27 9.80
CA HIS A 250 13.09 11.07 10.60
C HIS A 250 13.79 12.35 11.03
N GLN A 251 13.24 13.52 10.71
CA GLN A 251 13.72 14.76 11.30
C GLN A 251 12.62 15.48 12.08
N ARG A 252 13.07 16.32 13.02
CA ARG A 252 12.18 17.15 13.85
C ARG A 252 12.67 18.61 13.85
N ASP A 253 11.80 19.54 13.50
CA ASP A 253 12.07 20.99 13.47
C ASP A 253 11.88 21.63 14.85
N ILE A 254 12.50 22.79 15.10
CA ILE A 254 12.24 23.68 16.23
C ILE A 254 11.37 24.85 15.78
N ILE A 255 10.14 24.91 16.27
CA ILE A 255 9.28 26.06 16.02
C ILE A 255 9.70 27.20 16.96
N HIS A 256 10.25 28.27 16.40
CA HIS A 256 10.45 29.54 17.08
C HIS A 256 9.11 30.29 17.14
N MET A 257 8.52 30.41 18.33
CA MET A 257 7.37 31.29 18.53
C MET A 257 7.91 32.71 18.72
N ASP A 258 7.63 33.61 17.76
CA ASP A 258 8.10 35.00 17.75
C ASP A 258 7.51 35.89 18.88
N THR A 259 6.77 35.30 19.82
CA THR A 259 6.13 36.01 20.93
C THR A 259 6.57 35.42 22.27
N TYR A 260 7.38 36.22 22.99
CA TYR A 260 7.89 36.11 24.36
C TYR A 260 9.29 35.48 24.56
N PRO A 261 10.23 36.16 25.27
CA PRO A 261 11.66 35.79 25.23
C PRO A 261 12.10 34.57 26.06
N LEU A 262 11.22 33.79 26.72
CA LEU A 262 11.69 32.86 27.76
C LEU A 262 10.96 31.51 27.93
N VAL A 263 10.05 31.06 27.04
CA VAL A 263 9.25 29.85 27.35
C VAL A 263 9.18 28.84 26.19
N LEU A 264 9.95 27.75 26.36
CA LEU A 264 9.88 26.45 25.67
C LEU A 264 10.16 26.46 24.16
N LYS A 265 11.40 26.13 23.76
CA LYS A 265 11.68 25.59 22.42
C LYS A 265 10.79 24.36 22.19
N ARG A 266 10.05 24.31 21.08
CA ARG A 266 9.12 23.20 20.78
C ARG A 266 9.61 22.45 19.56
N GLN A 267 9.66 21.12 19.67
CA GLN A 267 9.98 20.24 18.55
C GLN A 267 8.72 19.69 17.90
N ARG A 268 8.74 19.53 16.59
CA ARG A 268 7.67 18.92 15.78
C ARG A 268 8.29 18.04 14.70
N ASP A 269 7.66 16.91 14.41
CA ASP A 269 8.01 16.09 13.24
C ASP A 269 7.89 16.89 11.94
N VAL A 270 8.91 16.77 11.08
CA VAL A 270 8.87 17.32 9.73
C VAL A 270 7.90 16.48 8.89
N PRO A 271 6.82 17.09 8.34
CA PRO A 271 5.70 16.35 7.75
C PRO A 271 5.95 15.83 6.33
N ASP A 272 7.04 16.25 5.68
CA ASP A 272 7.30 15.98 4.25
C ASP A 272 8.53 15.08 4.03
N PHE A 273 8.88 14.27 5.03
CA PHE A 273 10.09 13.44 5.04
C PHE A 273 11.39 14.25 4.95
N SER A 274 11.32 15.56 5.20
CA SER A 274 12.40 16.53 5.03
C SER A 274 12.96 16.55 3.62
N PHE A 275 12.09 16.21 2.67
CA PHE A 275 12.45 15.97 1.30
C PHE A 275 11.75 16.97 0.38
N TRP A 276 12.15 18.25 0.48
CA TRP A 276 11.77 19.32 -0.44
C TRP A 276 12.45 20.65 -0.06
N PRO A 277 12.67 21.61 -0.98
CA PRO A 277 12.72 23.03 -0.61
C PRO A 277 11.29 23.53 -0.28
N ALA A 278 10.65 22.98 0.76
CA ALA A 278 9.26 23.23 1.17
C ALA A 278 8.98 24.58 1.83
N ARG A 279 9.50 25.66 1.26
CA ARG A 279 8.97 27.01 1.52
C ARG A 279 8.59 27.78 0.27
N SER A 280 8.86 27.27 -0.93
CA SER A 280 8.33 27.83 -2.19
C SER A 280 7.03 27.11 -2.58
N LYS A 281 5.89 27.75 -2.31
CA LYS A 281 4.57 27.29 -2.74
C LYS A 281 4.56 27.01 -4.26
N GLY A 282 4.13 25.81 -4.67
CA GLY A 282 3.63 25.56 -6.04
C GLY A 282 4.51 24.78 -7.01
N CYS A 283 5.58 24.10 -6.57
CA CYS A 283 6.35 23.23 -7.46
C CYS A 283 6.00 21.75 -7.17
N SER A 284 5.71 20.97 -8.21
CA SER A 284 5.49 19.53 -8.13
C SER A 284 6.81 18.79 -8.33
N MET A 285 7.12 17.81 -7.46
CA MET A 285 8.31 16.97 -7.59
C MET A 285 8.30 16.20 -8.91
N LEU A 286 9.35 16.36 -9.70
CA LEU A 286 9.59 15.49 -10.84
C LEU A 286 10.05 14.12 -10.31
N HIS A 287 9.51 13.04 -10.87
CA HIS A 287 9.88 11.67 -10.52
C HIS A 287 11.40 11.43 -10.54
N SER A 288 12.12 12.06 -11.49
CA SER A 288 13.58 11.98 -11.62
C SER A 288 14.39 12.65 -10.50
N GLN A 289 13.74 13.42 -9.62
CA GLN A 289 14.39 14.10 -8.50
C GLN A 289 14.23 13.34 -7.18
N ASN A 290 13.49 12.23 -7.16
CA ASN A 290 13.24 11.45 -5.95
C ASN A 290 14.45 10.57 -5.60
N PRO A 291 15.10 10.73 -4.43
CA PRO A 291 16.31 10.00 -4.04
C PRO A 291 16.04 8.53 -3.74
N LEU A 292 14.78 8.12 -3.61
CA LEU A 292 14.40 6.73 -3.45
C LEU A 292 14.39 5.98 -4.79
N LEU A 293 14.43 6.70 -5.92
CA LEU A 293 14.36 6.12 -7.27
C LEU A 293 15.42 5.06 -7.53
N ASP A 294 16.64 5.25 -7.04
CA ASP A 294 17.77 4.35 -7.31
C ASP A 294 18.00 3.30 -6.20
N LEU A 295 17.28 3.37 -5.08
CA LEU A 295 17.48 2.48 -3.94
C LEU A 295 16.64 1.20 -4.04
N GLU A 296 17.25 0.03 -3.82
CA GLU A 296 16.56 -1.28 -3.78
C GLU A 296 16.29 -1.73 -2.34
N LEU A 297 15.45 -0.97 -1.64
CA LEU A 297 15.13 -1.20 -0.23
C LEU A 297 14.15 -2.37 -0.05
N GLU A 298 14.32 -3.09 1.06
CA GLU A 298 13.36 -4.07 1.60
C GLU A 298 12.44 -3.44 2.63
N CYS A 299 12.95 -2.52 3.45
CA CYS A 299 12.16 -1.80 4.44
C CYS A 299 12.45 -0.29 4.39
N ILE A 300 11.39 0.52 4.44
CA ILE A 300 11.52 1.98 4.59
C ILE A 300 10.63 2.52 5.72
N GLY A 301 11.24 3.28 6.63
CA GLY A 301 10.59 4.02 7.70
C GLY A 301 10.52 5.51 7.36
N ILE A 302 9.31 6.04 7.20
CA ILE A 302 9.06 7.39 6.69
C ILE A 302 8.24 8.19 7.69
N CYS A 303 8.79 9.33 8.12
CA CYS A 303 8.03 10.37 8.81
C CYS A 303 7.41 11.32 7.78
N CYS A 304 6.15 11.08 7.41
CA CYS A 304 5.47 11.89 6.40
C CYS A 304 3.94 11.84 6.53
N VAL A 305 3.28 12.95 6.22
CA VAL A 305 1.82 13.05 6.17
C VAL A 305 1.24 12.26 4.98
N PRO A 306 0.05 11.62 5.13
CA PRO A 306 -0.51 10.75 4.11
C PRO A 306 -0.69 11.36 2.72
N GLU A 307 -0.93 12.67 2.63
CA GLU A 307 -1.14 13.40 1.37
C GLU A 307 0.09 13.39 0.46
N LEU A 308 1.29 13.25 1.05
CA LEU A 308 2.56 13.27 0.32
C LEU A 308 3.16 11.87 0.11
N LEU A 309 2.64 10.85 0.81
CA LEU A 309 3.19 9.50 0.77
C LEU A 309 3.27 8.93 -0.65
N LYS A 310 2.18 9.02 -1.43
CA LYS A 310 2.14 8.49 -2.81
C LYS A 310 3.27 9.07 -3.66
N THR A 311 3.49 10.38 -3.59
CA THR A 311 4.54 11.07 -4.35
C THR A 311 5.93 10.56 -3.94
N ILE A 312 6.18 10.46 -2.63
CA ILE A 312 7.49 10.06 -2.10
C ILE A 312 7.78 8.59 -2.38
N VAL A 313 6.82 7.68 -2.20
CA VAL A 313 7.06 6.23 -2.28
C VAL A 313 6.78 5.62 -3.66
N SER A 314 6.16 6.36 -4.59
CA SER A 314 5.86 5.85 -5.94
C SER A 314 7.04 5.19 -6.66
N PRO A 315 8.30 5.68 -6.61
CA PRO A 315 9.41 4.99 -7.27
C PRO A 315 9.72 3.61 -6.67
N LEU A 316 9.38 3.39 -5.40
CA LEU A 316 9.56 2.09 -4.74
C LEU A 316 8.41 1.13 -5.05
N ALA A 317 7.22 1.64 -5.39
CA ALA A 317 6.06 0.82 -5.73
C ALA A 317 6.24 0.05 -7.06
N GLU A 318 7.09 0.55 -7.95
CA GLU A 318 7.46 -0.12 -9.20
C GLU A 318 8.48 -1.25 -8.98
N LYS A 319 9.05 -1.36 -7.77
CA LYS A 319 10.08 -2.35 -7.42
C LYS A 319 9.50 -3.52 -6.65
N SER A 320 9.98 -4.73 -6.92
CA SER A 320 9.59 -5.95 -6.22
C SER A 320 10.36 -6.19 -4.91
N SER A 321 11.34 -5.34 -4.59
CA SER A 321 12.21 -5.49 -3.41
C SER A 321 11.53 -5.10 -2.10
N LEU A 322 10.60 -4.14 -2.13
CA LEU A 322 10.03 -3.53 -0.92
C LEU A 322 9.05 -4.49 -0.25
N LYS A 323 9.32 -4.83 1.02
CA LYS A 323 8.54 -5.74 1.85
C LYS A 323 7.79 -5.03 2.97
N LEU A 324 8.30 -3.90 3.46
CA LEU A 324 7.73 -3.16 4.58
C LEU A 324 7.82 -1.64 4.36
N LEU A 325 6.66 -0.98 4.39
CA LEU A 325 6.54 0.47 4.50
C LEU A 325 6.05 0.82 5.91
N HIS A 326 6.86 1.53 6.69
CA HIS A 326 6.53 1.97 8.04
C HIS A 326 6.34 3.50 8.06
N VAL A 327 5.08 3.94 8.01
CA VAL A 327 4.72 5.35 8.18
C VAL A 327 4.67 5.66 9.68
N ARG A 328 5.39 6.70 10.12
CA ARG A 328 5.55 7.01 11.54
C ARG A 328 5.31 8.47 11.86
N GLN A 329 4.80 8.71 13.06
CA GLN A 329 4.65 10.01 13.70
C GLN A 329 5.03 9.86 15.18
N SER A 330 5.72 10.85 15.74
CA SER A 330 6.12 10.90 17.14
C SER A 330 4.91 11.05 18.04
N GLY A 331 4.78 10.19 19.06
CA GLY A 331 3.64 10.25 19.99
C GLY A 331 3.50 11.57 20.74
N VAL A 332 4.61 12.28 20.98
CA VAL A 332 4.60 13.61 21.60
C VAL A 332 3.91 14.69 20.75
N ASP A 333 3.67 14.40 19.46
CA ASP A 333 3.00 15.31 18.53
C ASP A 333 1.48 15.10 18.49
N PHE A 334 0.97 13.95 18.96
CA PHE A 334 -0.45 13.59 18.84
C PHE A 334 -1.35 14.62 19.52
N ASP A 335 -1.03 14.98 20.76
CA ASP A 335 -1.85 15.91 21.57
C ASP A 335 -1.90 17.33 20.98
N ARG A 336 -0.97 17.69 20.10
CA ARG A 336 -0.74 19.09 19.69
C ARG A 336 -0.93 19.36 18.21
N TYR A 337 -0.60 18.39 17.36
CA TYR A 337 -0.63 18.51 15.91
C TYR A 337 -1.62 17.54 15.27
N GLY A 338 -2.32 16.74 16.08
CA GLY A 338 -3.25 15.72 15.60
C GLY A 338 -2.53 14.47 15.09
N ASN A 339 -3.26 13.37 15.02
CA ASN A 339 -2.76 12.12 14.47
C ASN A 339 -2.90 12.12 12.94
N TRP A 340 -1.83 11.78 12.23
CA TRP A 340 -1.85 11.74 10.76
C TRP A 340 -2.68 10.56 10.19
N GLY A 341 -2.71 9.43 10.90
CA GLY A 341 -3.35 8.20 10.43
C GLY A 341 -4.74 7.93 11.01
N ILE A 342 -5.06 8.50 12.18
CA ILE A 342 -6.30 8.23 12.91
C ILE A 342 -7.12 9.51 13.05
N ALA A 343 -8.36 9.48 12.55
CA ALA A 343 -9.30 10.58 12.73
C ALA A 343 -9.83 10.60 14.19
N PRO A 344 -9.94 11.78 14.82
CA PRO A 344 -10.60 11.89 16.12
C PRO A 344 -12.06 11.46 16.01
N LYS A 345 -12.57 10.74 17.03
CA LYS A 345 -13.95 10.20 17.07
C LYS A 345 -15.04 11.26 16.90
N GLU A 346 -14.74 12.53 17.14
CA GLU A 346 -15.68 13.65 17.08
C GLU A 346 -15.82 14.27 15.67
N ALA A 347 -15.05 13.83 14.68
CA ALA A 347 -15.12 14.34 13.31
C ALA A 347 -16.16 13.61 12.41
N ALA A 348 -16.92 12.65 12.96
CA ALA A 348 -18.00 11.98 12.23
C ALA A 348 -19.26 12.86 12.06
N ASP A 349 -19.38 13.92 12.88
CA ASP A 349 -20.45 14.92 12.74
C ASP A 349 -19.80 16.29 12.47
N GLY A 350 -20.00 16.78 11.25
CA GLY A 350 -19.23 17.83 10.61
C GLY A 350 -18.80 19.04 11.45
N TRP A 351 -17.52 19.41 11.32
CA TRP A 351 -17.01 20.73 11.68
C TRP A 351 -16.16 21.32 10.55
N THR A 352 -16.46 22.58 10.24
CA THR A 352 -15.81 23.44 9.24
C THR A 352 -14.50 24.02 9.77
N GLU A 353 -13.57 24.30 8.85
CA GLU A 353 -12.31 25.02 9.07
C GLU A 353 -12.55 26.40 9.72
N ASP A 354 -12.16 26.53 10.99
CA ASP A 354 -11.49 27.68 11.62
C ASP A 354 -11.73 27.65 13.14
N SER A 355 -10.68 27.48 13.95
CA SER A 355 -10.38 28.28 15.16
C SER A 355 -9.36 27.63 16.09
N ASP A 356 -8.54 28.51 16.66
CA ASP A 356 -7.54 28.32 17.69
C ASP A 356 -8.09 27.87 19.07
N ILE A 357 -7.26 27.08 19.77
CA ILE A 357 -7.11 26.91 21.24
C ILE A 357 -8.36 26.47 22.04
N ALA A 358 -8.35 25.24 22.56
CA ALA A 358 -8.62 24.95 23.98
C ALA A 358 -8.17 23.54 24.40
N ARG A 359 -7.60 23.48 25.61
CA ARG A 359 -7.19 22.27 26.36
C ARG A 359 -8.40 21.43 26.79
N SER A 360 -8.26 20.11 26.82
CA SER A 360 -8.58 19.35 28.05
C SER A 360 -7.86 18.01 28.09
N SER A 361 -7.33 17.70 29.27
CA SER A 361 -6.80 16.41 29.69
C SER A 361 -7.93 15.46 30.05
N SER A 362 -7.90 14.21 29.57
CA SER A 362 -8.51 13.10 30.30
C SER A 362 -7.76 11.80 30.03
N GLU A 363 -7.44 11.12 31.12
CA GLU A 363 -6.83 9.80 31.15
C GLU A 363 -7.85 8.71 30.77
N SER A 364 -7.31 7.69 30.08
CA SER A 364 -7.74 6.29 30.03
C SER A 364 -9.22 5.95 29.81
N SER A 365 -9.50 5.26 28.70
CA SER A 365 -10.23 4.00 28.79
C SER A 365 -9.81 3.02 27.70
N SER A 366 -9.60 1.79 28.15
CA SER A 366 -9.33 0.59 27.40
C SER A 366 -10.49 0.20 26.48
N GLY A 367 -10.16 -0.26 25.27
CA GLY A 367 -10.96 -1.21 24.51
C GLY A 367 -12.01 -0.60 23.57
N ASP A 368 -11.62 -0.32 22.33
CA ASP A 368 -12.28 -0.85 21.14
C ASP A 368 -11.40 -0.58 19.90
N ASN A 369 -10.67 -1.59 19.42
CA ASN A 369 -9.86 -1.52 18.19
C ASN A 369 -10.76 -1.90 17.01
N ARG A 370 -11.58 -0.96 16.52
CA ARG A 370 -12.21 -1.09 15.19
C ARG A 370 -11.41 -0.32 14.13
N PRO A 371 -11.31 -0.82 12.88
CA PRO A 371 -10.57 -0.16 11.78
C PRO A 371 -11.20 1.14 11.25
N ASP A 372 -12.35 1.56 11.77
CA ASP A 372 -13.24 2.53 11.11
C ASP A 372 -12.78 4.01 11.21
N ASN A 373 -11.67 4.29 11.90
CA ASN A 373 -11.20 5.66 12.17
C ASN A 373 -9.91 6.05 11.44
N ILE A 374 -9.62 5.49 10.26
CA ILE A 374 -8.48 5.96 9.46
C ILE A 374 -8.79 7.30 8.77
N THR A 375 -7.79 8.19 8.68
CA THR A 375 -7.98 9.47 7.97
C THR A 375 -8.27 9.25 6.49
N LYS A 376 -9.08 10.12 5.87
CA LYS A 376 -9.43 10.02 4.43
C LYS A 376 -8.19 9.95 3.53
N ASN A 377 -7.13 10.67 3.87
CA ASN A 377 -5.90 10.69 3.08
C ASN A 377 -5.08 9.40 3.27
N LEU A 378 -5.07 8.82 4.46
CA LEU A 378 -4.46 7.49 4.67
C LEU A 378 -5.27 6.38 3.99
N HIS A 379 -6.60 6.45 4.01
CA HIS A 379 -7.47 5.51 3.27
C HIS A 379 -7.19 5.57 1.76
N LYS A 380 -7.14 6.76 1.17
CA LYS A 380 -6.79 6.94 -0.24
C LYS A 380 -5.41 6.37 -0.59
N PHE A 381 -4.42 6.59 0.28
CA PHE A 381 -3.10 6.01 0.11
C PHE A 381 -3.13 4.48 0.18
N ALA A 382 -3.86 3.90 1.14
CA ALA A 382 -4.01 2.46 1.28
C ALA A 382 -4.71 1.83 0.08
N GLN A 383 -5.76 2.46 -0.47
CA GLN A 383 -6.41 2.01 -1.70
C GLN A 383 -5.44 2.04 -2.89
N TRP A 384 -4.66 3.11 -3.05
CA TRP A 384 -3.64 3.16 -4.10
C TRP A 384 -2.55 2.08 -3.95
N ALA A 385 -2.09 1.81 -2.73
CA ALA A 385 -0.99 0.88 -2.47
C ALA A 385 -1.43 -0.60 -2.45
N PHE A 386 -2.63 -0.87 -1.95
CA PHE A 386 -3.10 -2.22 -1.60
C PHE A 386 -4.52 -2.54 -2.07
N GLY A 387 -5.25 -1.56 -2.62
CA GLY A 387 -6.61 -1.74 -3.10
C GLY A 387 -6.70 -2.66 -4.32
N PRO A 388 -7.94 -3.03 -4.71
CA PRO A 388 -8.20 -3.82 -5.90
C PRO A 388 -7.89 -3.05 -7.20
N ASP A 389 -7.71 -1.73 -7.11
CA ASP A 389 -7.33 -0.83 -8.19
C ASP A 389 -5.91 -1.15 -8.67
N ASP A 390 -5.81 -2.10 -9.60
CA ASP A 390 -4.57 -2.39 -10.31
C ASP A 390 -4.55 -1.57 -11.61
N PRO A 391 -3.60 -0.62 -11.78
CA PRO A 391 -3.50 0.18 -12.99
C PRO A 391 -3.40 -0.65 -14.28
N SER A 392 -2.97 -1.91 -14.20
CA SER A 392 -2.89 -2.80 -15.37
C SER A 392 -4.27 -3.20 -15.93
N ILE A 393 -5.32 -3.21 -15.10
CA ILE A 393 -6.69 -3.53 -15.55
C ILE A 393 -7.56 -2.30 -15.75
N GLN A 394 -7.08 -1.08 -15.46
CA GLN A 394 -7.83 0.17 -15.68
C GLN A 394 -8.23 0.33 -17.16
N ARG A 395 -9.53 0.27 -17.46
CA ARG A 395 -10.04 0.32 -18.84
C ARG A 395 -11.56 0.54 -18.92
N SER A 396 -12.01 0.96 -20.10
CA SER A 396 -13.43 0.92 -20.51
C SER A 396 -13.59 0.12 -21.79
N SER A 397 -14.83 -0.22 -22.16
CA SER A 397 -15.18 -0.97 -23.37
C SER A 397 -14.54 -2.36 -23.49
N GLN A 398 -14.12 -2.91 -22.35
CA GLN A 398 -13.61 -4.27 -22.20
C GLN A 398 -14.74 -5.29 -22.18
N THR A 399 -14.34 -6.55 -22.11
CA THR A 399 -15.24 -7.66 -21.77
C THR A 399 -14.90 -8.23 -20.40
N LEU A 400 -15.91 -8.67 -19.67
CA LEU A 400 -15.86 -9.36 -18.40
C LEU A 400 -16.71 -10.63 -18.49
N ALA A 401 -16.18 -11.75 -18.01
CA ALA A 401 -16.92 -12.99 -17.88
C ALA A 401 -16.60 -13.71 -16.57
N VAL A 402 -17.62 -14.25 -15.90
CA VAL A 402 -17.48 -15.06 -14.70
C VAL A 402 -17.56 -16.54 -15.08
N VAL A 403 -16.48 -17.28 -14.81
CA VAL A 403 -16.42 -18.73 -15.04
C VAL A 403 -15.82 -19.43 -13.83
N ALA A 404 -16.55 -20.41 -13.28
CA ALA A 404 -16.09 -21.26 -12.17
C ALA A 404 -15.51 -20.48 -10.96
N GLY A 405 -16.11 -19.34 -10.60
CA GLY A 405 -15.64 -18.51 -9.48
C GLY A 405 -14.40 -17.66 -9.80
N ASN A 406 -14.13 -17.42 -11.08
CA ASN A 406 -13.09 -16.49 -11.52
C ASN A 406 -13.70 -15.45 -12.46
N VAL A 407 -13.21 -14.22 -12.36
CA VAL A 407 -13.48 -13.13 -13.30
C VAL A 407 -12.37 -13.12 -14.35
N TYR A 408 -12.76 -13.03 -15.61
CA TYR A 408 -11.85 -12.89 -16.76
C TYR A 408 -12.12 -11.56 -17.45
N ILE A 409 -11.08 -10.72 -17.57
CA ILE A 409 -11.14 -9.40 -18.22
C ILE A 409 -10.28 -9.43 -19.47
N TYR A 410 -10.81 -8.96 -20.60
CA TYR A 410 -10.10 -8.91 -21.87
C TYR A 410 -10.49 -7.68 -22.71
N GLY A 411 -9.51 -7.13 -23.45
CA GLY A 411 -9.70 -6.03 -24.38
C GLY A 411 -9.95 -4.70 -23.66
N GLY A 412 -10.61 -3.77 -24.34
CA GLY A 412 -10.90 -2.43 -23.81
C GLY A 412 -9.83 -1.39 -24.15
N GLU A 413 -10.05 -0.17 -23.66
CA GLU A 413 -9.23 1.01 -23.92
C GLU A 413 -8.92 1.76 -22.61
N LEU A 414 -7.71 2.31 -22.53
CA LEU A 414 -7.30 3.26 -21.49
C LEU A 414 -7.35 4.69 -22.05
N ARG A 415 -6.88 4.88 -23.29
CA ARG A 415 -6.99 6.13 -24.03
C ARG A 415 -8.12 6.01 -25.06
N PRO A 416 -8.90 7.08 -25.30
CA PRO A 416 -9.99 7.06 -26.25
C PRO A 416 -9.60 6.47 -27.61
N ARG A 417 -10.33 5.44 -28.06
CA ARG A 417 -10.15 4.78 -29.35
C ARG A 417 -8.77 4.13 -29.55
N GLU A 418 -8.10 3.77 -28.46
CA GLU A 418 -6.84 3.03 -28.49
C GLU A 418 -6.96 1.75 -27.66
N PRO A 419 -7.20 0.59 -28.32
CA PRO A 419 -7.27 -0.68 -27.61
C PRO A 419 -5.94 -0.99 -26.89
N VAL A 420 -6.02 -1.45 -25.64
CA VAL A 420 -4.83 -1.57 -24.76
C VAL A 420 -3.93 -2.74 -25.15
N ASP A 421 -4.43 -3.97 -25.00
CA ASP A 421 -3.64 -5.19 -25.10
C ASP A 421 -4.48 -6.38 -25.57
N SER A 422 -3.85 -7.55 -25.70
CA SER A 422 -4.50 -8.85 -25.94
C SER A 422 -4.41 -9.77 -24.72
N VAL A 423 -4.10 -9.22 -23.55
CA VAL A 423 -3.89 -9.99 -22.33
C VAL A 423 -5.25 -10.35 -21.73
N VAL A 424 -5.38 -11.57 -21.23
CA VAL A 424 -6.52 -11.98 -20.40
C VAL A 424 -6.08 -11.86 -18.94
N TYR A 425 -6.79 -11.05 -18.16
CA TYR A 425 -6.55 -10.94 -16.72
C TYR A 425 -7.54 -11.83 -15.99
N ARG A 426 -7.04 -12.60 -15.01
CA ARG A 426 -7.87 -13.43 -14.12
C ARG A 426 -7.84 -12.87 -12.71
N MET A 427 -9.01 -12.80 -12.08
CA MET A 427 -9.18 -12.52 -10.66
C MET A 427 -10.03 -13.64 -10.04
N ALA A 428 -9.57 -14.22 -8.93
CA ALA A 428 -10.35 -15.21 -8.20
C ALA A 428 -11.43 -14.53 -7.35
N LEU A 429 -12.64 -15.08 -7.34
CA LEU A 429 -13.72 -14.65 -6.44
C LEU A 429 -13.72 -15.58 -5.22
N ASP A 430 -13.73 -15.00 -4.02
CA ASP A 430 -13.98 -15.78 -2.81
C ASP A 430 -15.45 -16.19 -2.77
N ARG A 431 -15.69 -17.48 -2.53
CA ARG A 431 -17.03 -18.08 -2.60
C ARG A 431 -17.81 -17.92 -1.29
N ASP A 432 -17.15 -17.62 -0.17
CA ASP A 432 -17.76 -17.74 1.17
C ASP A 432 -17.53 -16.57 2.15
N THR A 433 -16.93 -15.45 1.73
CA THR A 433 -16.75 -14.28 2.62
C THR A 433 -17.43 -13.02 2.11
N ASP A 434 -18.10 -12.32 3.03
CA ASP A 434 -18.61 -10.93 2.94
C ASP A 434 -17.51 -9.89 2.71
N THR A 435 -16.25 -10.35 2.66
CA THR A 435 -15.07 -9.56 2.39
C THR A 435 -14.50 -9.98 1.04
N THR A 436 -14.45 -9.03 0.10
CA THR A 436 -13.59 -9.12 -1.08
C THR A 436 -12.14 -9.22 -0.61
N THR A 437 -11.62 -10.44 -0.41
CA THR A 437 -10.17 -10.58 -0.27
C THR A 437 -9.52 -10.04 -1.54
N ASN A 438 -8.52 -9.17 -1.37
CA ASN A 438 -7.69 -8.48 -2.37
C ASN A 438 -6.99 -9.43 -3.36
N SER A 439 -7.74 -10.23 -4.11
CA SER A 439 -7.23 -11.05 -5.19
C SER A 439 -6.80 -10.13 -6.31
N LYS A 440 -5.50 -9.79 -6.34
CA LYS A 440 -4.96 -8.97 -7.43
C LYS A 440 -5.21 -9.66 -8.77
N PRO A 441 -5.54 -8.90 -9.83
CA PRO A 441 -5.62 -9.45 -11.17
C PRO A 441 -4.27 -10.05 -11.56
N ILE A 442 -4.29 -11.21 -12.21
CA ILE A 442 -3.09 -11.87 -12.71
C ILE A 442 -3.18 -11.97 -14.23
N PRO A 443 -2.19 -11.48 -15.00
CA PRO A 443 -2.16 -11.67 -16.43
C PRO A 443 -1.93 -13.17 -16.75
N ILE A 444 -2.77 -13.72 -17.61
CA ILE A 444 -2.65 -15.10 -18.07
C ILE A 444 -1.75 -15.13 -19.30
N SER A 445 -0.74 -15.99 -19.27
CA SER A 445 0.02 -16.32 -20.47
C SER A 445 -0.81 -17.23 -21.37
N THR A 446 -1.28 -16.68 -22.48
CA THR A 446 -2.02 -17.44 -23.50
C THR A 446 -1.10 -17.89 -24.64
N THR A 447 -1.56 -18.87 -25.42
CA THR A 447 -0.86 -19.35 -26.63
C THR A 447 -0.67 -18.25 -27.69
N SER A 448 0.18 -18.46 -28.70
CA SER A 448 0.49 -17.43 -29.73
C SER A 448 -0.70 -16.97 -30.59
N ASN A 449 -1.81 -17.71 -30.64
CA ASN A 449 -2.98 -17.40 -31.45
C ASN A 449 -4.06 -16.68 -30.63
N ASN A 450 -3.86 -15.39 -30.35
CA ASN A 450 -4.78 -14.56 -29.57
C ASN A 450 -5.62 -13.62 -30.45
N PRO A 451 -6.85 -13.28 -30.04
CA PRO A 451 -7.58 -12.18 -30.65
C PRO A 451 -6.78 -10.87 -30.51
N PRO A 452 -6.65 -10.04 -31.58
CA PRO A 452 -5.98 -8.75 -31.50
C PRO A 452 -6.67 -7.78 -30.54
N PRO A 453 -5.95 -6.76 -30.02
CA PRO A 453 -6.50 -5.75 -29.12
C PRO A 453 -7.74 -5.09 -29.72
N ARG A 454 -8.82 -5.01 -28.93
CA ARG A 454 -10.14 -4.56 -29.41
C ARG A 454 -10.99 -3.94 -28.32
N VAL A 455 -11.92 -3.08 -28.74
CA VAL A 455 -12.91 -2.38 -27.89
C VAL A 455 -14.33 -2.62 -28.37
N GLY A 456 -15.29 -2.46 -27.47
CA GLY A 456 -16.72 -2.56 -27.78
C GLY A 456 -17.07 -3.94 -28.34
N SER A 457 -16.34 -4.97 -27.92
CA SER A 457 -16.74 -6.35 -28.15
C SER A 457 -17.77 -6.73 -27.11
N ALA A 458 -18.56 -7.77 -27.37
CA ALA A 458 -19.38 -8.39 -26.34
C ALA A 458 -18.90 -9.82 -26.12
N SER A 459 -19.01 -10.29 -24.88
CA SER A 459 -18.70 -11.67 -24.53
C SER A 459 -19.86 -12.35 -23.80
N THR A 460 -19.85 -13.68 -23.77
CA THR A 460 -20.77 -14.45 -22.93
C THR A 460 -20.12 -15.76 -22.47
N ALA A 461 -20.35 -16.12 -21.21
CA ALA A 461 -19.91 -17.39 -20.65
C ALA A 461 -20.95 -18.49 -20.89
N LEU A 462 -20.52 -19.61 -21.48
CA LEU A 462 -21.37 -20.78 -21.72
C LEU A 462 -20.53 -22.06 -21.65
N ASN A 463 -21.00 -23.05 -20.88
CA ASN A 463 -20.35 -24.36 -20.72
C ASN A 463 -18.86 -24.25 -20.34
N GLY A 464 -18.54 -23.37 -19.39
CA GLY A 464 -17.18 -23.18 -18.89
C GLY A 464 -16.23 -22.42 -19.82
N LYS A 465 -16.71 -21.87 -20.94
CA LYS A 465 -15.91 -21.12 -21.92
C LYS A 465 -16.45 -19.71 -22.12
N VAL A 466 -15.58 -18.80 -22.52
CA VAL A 466 -15.95 -17.42 -22.85
C VAL A 466 -15.95 -17.25 -24.36
N TYR A 467 -17.09 -16.85 -24.92
CA TYR A 467 -17.27 -16.58 -26.34
C TYR A 467 -17.25 -15.08 -26.58
N LEU A 468 -16.40 -14.61 -27.49
CA LEU A 468 -16.17 -13.22 -27.82
C LEU A 468 -16.44 -13.01 -29.32
N PHE A 469 -17.21 -11.99 -29.67
CA PHE A 469 -17.51 -11.68 -31.07
C PHE A 469 -16.99 -10.29 -31.47
N SER A 470 -16.27 -10.23 -32.58
CA SER A 470 -15.93 -8.99 -33.30
C SER A 470 -15.38 -7.88 -32.38
N GLY A 471 -15.90 -6.65 -32.46
CA GLY A 471 -15.36 -5.45 -31.83
C GLY A 471 -14.73 -4.50 -32.84
N ARG A 472 -13.96 -3.52 -32.37
CA ARG A 472 -13.16 -2.60 -33.19
C ARG A 472 -11.72 -2.57 -32.73
N GLY A 473 -10.79 -2.46 -33.67
CA GLY A 473 -9.38 -2.37 -33.35
C GLY A 473 -8.52 -2.02 -34.55
N GLY A 474 -7.20 -2.15 -34.37
CA GLY A 474 -6.19 -1.77 -35.35
C GLY A 474 -6.14 -0.27 -35.63
N THR A 475 -5.19 0.15 -36.46
CA THR A 475 -4.94 1.58 -36.75
C THR A 475 -6.17 2.32 -37.31
N ALA A 476 -7.00 1.63 -38.07
CA ALA A 476 -8.20 2.22 -38.68
C ALA A 476 -9.39 2.33 -37.71
N MET A 477 -9.36 1.63 -36.56
CA MET A 477 -10.50 1.51 -35.63
C MET A 477 -11.82 1.12 -36.32
N ALA A 478 -11.70 0.27 -37.35
CA ALA A 478 -12.81 -0.30 -38.10
C ALA A 478 -13.37 -1.52 -37.36
N PRO A 479 -14.64 -1.91 -37.59
CA PRO A 479 -15.16 -3.18 -37.06
C PRO A 479 -14.29 -4.33 -37.54
N ILE A 480 -14.00 -5.26 -36.64
CA ILE A 480 -13.18 -6.42 -36.95
C ILE A 480 -14.10 -7.47 -37.60
N GLU A 481 -13.96 -7.67 -38.90
CA GLU A 481 -14.68 -8.69 -39.66
C GLU A 481 -13.99 -10.05 -39.52
N GLU A 482 -14.68 -11.02 -38.94
CA GLU A 482 -14.15 -12.36 -38.63
C GLU A 482 -14.99 -13.47 -39.26
N LYS A 483 -15.75 -13.15 -40.32
CA LYS A 483 -16.61 -14.04 -41.09
C LYS A 483 -17.62 -14.81 -40.23
N GLY A 484 -18.22 -14.10 -39.28
CA GLY A 484 -19.17 -14.67 -38.33
C GLY A 484 -18.56 -15.63 -37.30
N SER A 485 -17.23 -15.63 -37.13
CA SER A 485 -16.57 -16.51 -36.16
C SER A 485 -16.60 -15.94 -34.74
N PHE A 486 -16.62 -16.81 -33.74
CA PHE A 486 -16.31 -16.45 -32.35
C PHE A 486 -14.85 -16.72 -32.04
N TRP A 487 -14.25 -15.87 -31.23
CA TRP A 487 -13.11 -16.25 -30.41
C TRP A 487 -13.61 -16.93 -29.14
N VAL A 488 -12.99 -18.04 -28.77
CA VAL A 488 -13.38 -18.84 -27.61
C VAL A 488 -12.18 -19.01 -26.71
N PHE A 489 -12.27 -18.42 -25.52
CA PHE A 489 -11.28 -18.62 -24.47
C PHE A 489 -11.66 -19.83 -23.63
N SER A 490 -10.69 -20.71 -23.43
CA SER A 490 -10.78 -21.87 -22.54
C SER A 490 -9.99 -21.60 -21.26
N PRO A 491 -10.66 -21.30 -20.13
CA PRO A 491 -10.00 -21.11 -18.84
C PRO A 491 -9.13 -22.30 -18.39
N ASP A 492 -9.53 -23.52 -18.70
CA ASP A 492 -8.81 -24.74 -18.33
C ASP A 492 -7.48 -24.89 -19.09
N GLU A 493 -7.45 -24.42 -20.33
CA GLU A 493 -6.28 -24.51 -21.21
C GLU A 493 -5.47 -23.21 -21.28
N ASN A 494 -6.00 -22.11 -20.72
CA ASN A 494 -5.49 -20.75 -20.90
C ASN A 494 -5.23 -20.42 -22.38
N SER A 495 -6.12 -20.86 -23.26
CA SER A 495 -5.93 -20.79 -24.71
C SER A 495 -7.11 -20.12 -25.40
N TRP A 496 -6.81 -19.45 -26.51
CA TRP A 496 -7.82 -18.94 -27.42
C TRP A 496 -7.92 -19.86 -28.64
N THR A 497 -9.14 -20.12 -29.07
CA THR A 497 -9.45 -20.80 -30.33
C THR A 497 -10.48 -20.00 -31.11
N GLN A 498 -10.58 -20.24 -32.41
CA GLN A 498 -11.60 -19.61 -33.24
C GLN A 498 -12.63 -20.65 -33.68
N VAL A 499 -13.91 -20.36 -33.45
CA VAL A 499 -15.03 -21.19 -33.88
C VAL A 499 -15.73 -20.49 -35.04
N ALA A 500 -15.38 -20.92 -36.26
CA ALA A 500 -16.01 -20.44 -37.48
C ALA A 500 -17.34 -21.16 -37.76
N PRO A 501 -18.27 -20.50 -38.48
CA PRO A 501 -19.44 -21.17 -39.03
C PRO A 501 -19.05 -22.40 -39.86
N ARG A 502 -19.82 -23.48 -39.74
CA ARG A 502 -19.53 -24.74 -40.44
C ARG A 502 -19.58 -24.59 -41.95
N ASP A 503 -20.54 -23.82 -42.45
CA ASP A 503 -20.70 -23.50 -43.86
C ASP A 503 -20.48 -22.00 -44.06
N PRO A 504 -19.36 -21.58 -44.67
CA PRO A 504 -19.05 -20.17 -44.88
C PRO A 504 -19.90 -19.51 -45.98
N GLN A 505 -20.72 -20.27 -46.71
CA GLN A 505 -21.63 -19.74 -47.73
C GLN A 505 -22.99 -19.32 -47.15
N LEU A 506 -23.33 -19.79 -45.95
CA LEU A 506 -24.56 -19.38 -45.28
C LEU A 506 -24.43 -17.96 -44.71
N PRO A 507 -25.53 -17.18 -44.65
CA PRO A 507 -25.50 -15.85 -44.04
C PRO A 507 -25.00 -15.88 -42.59
N TYR A 508 -24.19 -14.89 -42.25
CA TYR A 508 -23.64 -14.69 -40.91
C TYR A 508 -23.65 -13.19 -40.56
N PRO A 509 -23.65 -12.84 -39.25
CA PRO A 509 -23.59 -11.45 -38.83
C PRO A 509 -22.26 -10.80 -39.23
N VAL A 510 -22.35 -9.59 -39.80
CA VAL A 510 -21.19 -8.75 -40.12
C VAL A 510 -20.40 -8.31 -38.88
N GLY A 511 -19.13 -7.97 -39.07
CA GLY A 511 -18.27 -7.34 -38.06
C GLY A 511 -18.86 -6.03 -37.53
N ARG A 512 -18.84 -5.86 -36.21
CA ARG A 512 -19.55 -4.80 -35.48
C ARG A 512 -18.97 -4.58 -34.08
N SER A 513 -19.22 -3.42 -33.49
CA SER A 513 -18.89 -3.14 -32.08
C SER A 513 -20.09 -2.55 -31.33
N TYR A 514 -20.04 -2.52 -30.00
CA TYR A 514 -21.13 -2.07 -29.13
C TYR A 514 -22.45 -2.80 -29.43
N HIS A 515 -22.32 -4.08 -29.83
CA HIS A 515 -23.40 -5.05 -29.92
C HIS A 515 -23.53 -5.77 -28.57
N ALA A 516 -24.56 -6.59 -28.42
CA ALA A 516 -24.77 -7.35 -27.18
C ALA A 516 -24.83 -8.86 -27.45
N LEU A 517 -24.38 -9.65 -26.48
CA LEU A 517 -24.48 -11.11 -26.48
C LEU A 517 -25.26 -11.59 -25.26
N THR A 518 -25.99 -12.70 -25.42
CA THR A 518 -26.52 -13.51 -24.30
C THR A 518 -26.63 -14.96 -24.77
N ASN A 519 -27.00 -15.90 -23.89
CA ASN A 519 -27.13 -17.31 -24.25
C ASN A 519 -28.27 -18.01 -23.50
N ASP A 520 -28.72 -19.15 -24.02
CA ASP A 520 -29.82 -19.93 -23.44
C ASP A 520 -29.42 -20.87 -22.29
N GLY A 521 -28.17 -20.81 -21.83
CA GLY A 521 -27.58 -21.71 -20.85
C GLY A 521 -27.35 -23.14 -21.35
N LYS A 522 -27.54 -23.41 -22.66
CA LYS A 522 -27.44 -24.75 -23.24
C LYS A 522 -26.47 -24.78 -24.42
N GLU A 523 -26.89 -24.26 -25.57
CA GLU A 523 -26.14 -24.37 -26.82
C GLU A 523 -26.35 -23.20 -27.79
N THR A 524 -27.21 -22.24 -27.47
CA THR A 524 -27.50 -21.11 -28.36
C THR A 524 -26.96 -19.81 -27.80
N ILE A 525 -26.13 -19.13 -28.58
CA ILE A 525 -25.68 -17.75 -28.32
C ILE A 525 -26.50 -16.81 -29.20
N PHE A 526 -27.04 -15.74 -28.60
CA PHE A 526 -27.76 -14.69 -29.30
C PHE A 526 -26.87 -13.46 -29.47
N LEU A 527 -26.89 -12.87 -30.66
CA LEU A 527 -26.17 -11.64 -31.00
C LEU A 527 -27.16 -10.59 -31.49
N HIS A 528 -27.08 -9.38 -30.95
CA HIS A 528 -27.99 -8.29 -31.29
C HIS A 528 -27.28 -6.96 -31.57
N ALA A 529 -27.76 -6.26 -32.61
CA ALA A 529 -27.52 -4.84 -32.85
C ALA A 529 -26.04 -4.46 -33.02
N GLY A 530 -25.69 -3.21 -32.67
CA GLY A 530 -24.33 -2.68 -32.71
C GLY A 530 -24.03 -1.82 -33.93
N CYS A 531 -22.78 -1.35 -33.97
CA CYS A 531 -22.25 -0.40 -34.93
C CYS A 531 -21.34 -1.12 -35.93
N PRO A 532 -21.84 -1.50 -37.12
CA PRO A 532 -21.01 -1.96 -38.23
C PRO A 532 -20.24 -0.77 -38.84
N GLU A 533 -19.68 -0.92 -40.04
CA GLU A 533 -18.88 0.16 -40.65
C GLU A 533 -19.69 1.46 -40.80
N LYS A 534 -21.00 1.37 -41.10
CA LYS A 534 -21.91 2.50 -41.24
C LYS A 534 -23.23 2.25 -40.53
N GLY A 535 -23.70 3.26 -39.80
CA GLY A 535 -24.99 3.21 -39.12
C GLY A 535 -24.99 2.28 -37.91
N ARG A 536 -26.18 1.76 -37.59
CA ARG A 536 -26.44 0.84 -36.47
C ARG A 536 -27.39 -0.24 -36.92
N LEU A 537 -27.41 -1.36 -36.21
CA LEU A 537 -28.22 -2.52 -36.55
C LEU A 537 -29.35 -2.74 -35.55
N GLY A 538 -30.42 -3.39 -36.02
CA GLY A 538 -31.53 -3.89 -35.20
C GLY A 538 -31.75 -5.39 -35.38
N ASP A 539 -30.82 -6.08 -36.05
CA ASP A 539 -30.87 -7.51 -36.32
C ASP A 539 -30.69 -8.34 -35.05
N LEU A 540 -31.25 -9.53 -35.04
CA LEU A 540 -31.05 -10.53 -33.98
C LEU A 540 -30.61 -11.83 -34.66
N TRP A 541 -29.54 -12.42 -34.17
CA TRP A 541 -28.98 -13.66 -34.68
C TRP A 541 -28.89 -14.71 -33.58
N ALA A 542 -29.09 -15.97 -33.94
CA ALA A 542 -28.87 -17.12 -33.06
C ALA A 542 -27.78 -18.01 -33.65
N PHE A 543 -26.76 -18.33 -32.86
CA PHE A 543 -25.71 -19.27 -33.21
C PHE A 543 -25.83 -20.54 -32.36
N ASN A 544 -25.99 -21.68 -33.00
CA ASN A 544 -25.93 -22.96 -32.31
C ASN A 544 -24.47 -23.47 -32.28
N ILE A 545 -23.91 -23.64 -31.09
CA ILE A 545 -22.49 -24.02 -30.91
C ILE A 545 -22.20 -25.44 -31.41
N SER A 546 -23.17 -26.35 -31.30
CA SER A 546 -23.04 -27.76 -31.68
C SER A 546 -22.99 -27.93 -33.19
N THR A 547 -23.90 -27.28 -33.92
CA THR A 547 -23.96 -27.32 -35.38
C THR A 547 -23.03 -26.33 -36.05
N ARG A 548 -22.59 -25.29 -35.32
CA ARG A 548 -21.85 -24.11 -35.79
C ARG A 548 -22.57 -23.39 -36.92
N GLN A 549 -23.88 -23.16 -36.74
CA GLN A 549 -24.72 -22.48 -37.73
C GLN A 549 -25.36 -21.24 -37.14
N TRP A 550 -25.34 -20.16 -37.93
CA TRP A 550 -26.09 -18.94 -37.68
C TRP A 550 -27.49 -19.04 -38.26
N ARG A 551 -28.45 -18.41 -37.57
CA ARG A 551 -29.81 -18.17 -38.05
C ARG A 551 -30.22 -16.76 -37.71
N GLU A 552 -30.60 -15.99 -38.74
CA GLU A 552 -31.21 -14.68 -38.54
C GLU A 552 -32.62 -14.84 -37.96
N LEU A 553 -32.94 -14.03 -36.96
CA LEU A 553 -34.23 -13.93 -36.31
C LEU A 553 -34.89 -12.61 -36.72
N PRO A 554 -36.21 -12.46 -36.52
CA PRO A 554 -36.89 -11.19 -36.76
C PRO A 554 -36.20 -10.03 -36.06
N ALA A 555 -35.99 -8.95 -36.81
CA ALA A 555 -35.37 -7.73 -36.28
C ALA A 555 -36.18 -7.14 -35.11
N ALA A 556 -35.46 -6.56 -34.15
CA ALA A 556 -36.08 -5.91 -33.01
C ALA A 556 -36.84 -4.63 -33.42
N PRO A 557 -37.79 -4.15 -32.59
CA PRO A 557 -38.43 -2.87 -32.80
C PRO A 557 -37.42 -1.73 -32.98
N LYS A 558 -37.72 -0.82 -33.92
CA LYS A 558 -36.91 0.38 -34.18
C LYS A 558 -36.83 1.30 -32.95
N PRO A 559 -35.79 2.15 -32.85
CA PRO A 559 -34.68 2.30 -33.79
C PRO A 559 -33.56 1.26 -33.63
N GLU A 560 -32.75 1.13 -34.68
CA GLU A 560 -31.45 0.47 -34.68
C GLU A 560 -30.49 1.19 -33.71
N ARG A 561 -29.65 0.44 -32.98
CA ARG A 561 -28.90 1.01 -31.85
C ARG A 561 -27.56 0.33 -31.58
N GLY A 562 -26.67 1.04 -30.88
CA GLY A 562 -25.44 0.50 -30.31
C GLY A 562 -25.40 0.76 -28.80
N GLY A 563 -24.57 0.04 -28.05
CA GLY A 563 -24.51 0.16 -26.58
C GLY A 563 -25.82 -0.24 -25.90
N THR A 564 -26.62 -1.09 -26.57
CA THR A 564 -27.83 -1.72 -26.00
C THR A 564 -27.44 -2.97 -25.23
N SER A 565 -28.38 -3.52 -24.46
CA SER A 565 -28.15 -4.70 -23.65
C SER A 565 -29.24 -5.74 -23.93
N ILE A 566 -28.86 -7.02 -23.91
CA ILE A 566 -29.79 -8.15 -24.01
C ILE A 566 -29.55 -9.16 -22.89
N ALA A 567 -30.61 -9.84 -22.46
CA ALA A 567 -30.53 -10.90 -21.47
C ALA A 567 -31.47 -12.05 -21.81
N TYR A 568 -31.05 -13.29 -21.57
CA TYR A 568 -31.93 -14.44 -21.66
C TYR A 568 -32.50 -14.79 -20.28
N ALA A 569 -33.82 -14.86 -20.16
CA ALA A 569 -34.48 -15.30 -18.95
C ALA A 569 -35.81 -15.99 -19.28
N ALA A 570 -36.16 -17.03 -18.52
CA ALA A 570 -37.46 -17.71 -18.62
C ALA A 570 -37.90 -18.03 -20.07
N GLY A 571 -36.96 -18.52 -20.90
CA GLY A 571 -37.23 -18.92 -22.29
C GLY A 571 -37.36 -17.76 -23.30
N LYS A 572 -36.99 -16.54 -22.93
CA LYS A 572 -37.15 -15.33 -23.77
C LYS A 572 -35.85 -14.53 -23.81
N VAL A 573 -35.65 -13.77 -24.88
CA VAL A 573 -34.58 -12.79 -24.98
C VAL A 573 -35.16 -11.40 -24.76
N PHE A 574 -34.65 -10.69 -23.76
CA PHE A 574 -35.03 -9.33 -23.43
C PHE A 574 -34.02 -8.36 -24.01
N ARG A 575 -34.49 -7.18 -24.44
CA ARG A 575 -33.67 -6.10 -24.98
C ARG A 575 -34.15 -4.77 -24.43
N MET A 576 -33.21 -3.94 -24.00
CA MET A 576 -33.52 -2.56 -23.58
C MET A 576 -32.37 -1.61 -23.88
N ASN A 577 -32.65 -0.32 -23.74
CA ASN A 577 -31.65 0.75 -23.75
C ASN A 577 -30.87 0.85 -25.07
N GLY A 578 -29.81 1.65 -25.09
CA GLY A 578 -28.89 1.86 -26.21
C GLY A 578 -29.05 3.22 -26.89
N PHE A 579 -28.09 3.55 -27.75
CA PHE A 579 -28.02 4.83 -28.45
C PHE A 579 -28.30 4.65 -29.94
N ASP A 580 -29.26 5.41 -30.48
CA ASP A 580 -29.68 5.33 -31.90
C ASP A 580 -28.81 6.19 -32.85
N GLY A 581 -27.95 7.04 -32.28
CA GLY A 581 -27.16 8.02 -33.02
C GLY A 581 -27.57 9.47 -32.81
N ARG A 582 -28.67 9.68 -32.11
CA ARG A 582 -29.20 11.00 -31.75
C ARG A 582 -29.53 11.09 -30.28
N THR A 583 -30.21 10.09 -29.75
CA THR A 583 -30.73 10.08 -28.38
C THR A 583 -30.59 8.72 -27.73
N GLU A 584 -30.43 8.74 -26.42
CA GLU A 584 -30.51 7.54 -25.60
C GLU A 584 -31.93 6.97 -25.61
N GLN A 585 -32.02 5.64 -25.69
CA GLN A 585 -33.29 4.92 -25.76
C GLN A 585 -33.67 4.39 -24.36
N GLY A 586 -34.97 4.36 -24.06
CA GLY A 586 -35.53 3.90 -22.79
C GLY A 586 -37.05 3.85 -22.82
N GLY A 587 -37.67 3.49 -21.69
CA GLY A 587 -39.14 3.43 -21.55
C GLY A 587 -39.80 2.17 -22.15
N ALA A 588 -38.99 1.22 -22.61
CA ALA A 588 -39.47 -0.03 -23.18
C ALA A 588 -38.52 -1.20 -22.86
N VAL A 589 -39.12 -2.36 -22.58
CA VAL A 589 -38.46 -3.67 -22.55
C VAL A 589 -39.03 -4.49 -23.70
N ASP A 590 -38.21 -4.74 -24.72
CA ASP A 590 -38.59 -5.59 -25.85
C ASP A 590 -38.30 -7.05 -25.50
N VAL A 591 -39.25 -7.93 -25.80
CA VAL A 591 -39.25 -9.33 -25.41
C VAL A 591 -39.42 -10.20 -26.65
N PHE A 592 -38.37 -10.91 -27.02
CA PHE A 592 -38.42 -11.87 -28.10
C PHE A 592 -38.89 -13.24 -27.60
N ARG A 593 -40.00 -13.69 -28.17
CA ARG A 593 -40.65 -14.98 -27.89
C ARG A 593 -40.09 -16.05 -28.82
N LEU A 594 -39.16 -16.86 -28.31
CA LEU A 594 -38.52 -17.93 -29.09
C LEU A 594 -39.52 -18.98 -29.59
N ASP A 595 -40.59 -19.25 -28.82
CA ASP A 595 -41.66 -20.18 -29.14
C ASP A 595 -42.52 -19.74 -30.34
N ARG A 596 -42.63 -18.42 -30.56
CA ARG A 596 -43.51 -17.82 -31.57
C ARG A 596 -42.75 -17.08 -32.66
N ASN A 597 -41.45 -16.85 -32.46
CA ASN A 597 -40.59 -16.06 -33.33
C ASN A 597 -41.15 -14.65 -33.57
N VAL A 598 -41.56 -13.96 -32.49
CA VAL A 598 -42.12 -12.59 -32.53
C VAL A 598 -41.59 -11.74 -31.37
N TRP A 599 -41.54 -10.43 -31.59
CA TRP A 599 -41.27 -9.44 -30.54
C TRP A 599 -42.57 -8.95 -29.90
N GLU A 600 -42.55 -8.79 -28.59
CA GLU A 600 -43.56 -8.09 -27.78
C GLU A 600 -42.86 -6.94 -27.05
N THR A 601 -43.54 -5.83 -26.77
CA THR A 601 -42.95 -4.69 -26.06
C THR A 601 -43.73 -4.40 -24.79
N VAL A 602 -43.01 -4.24 -23.68
CA VAL A 602 -43.54 -3.78 -22.39
C VAL A 602 -43.08 -2.34 -22.19
N THR A 603 -44.01 -1.40 -22.14
CA THR A 603 -43.70 0.04 -21.98
C THR A 603 -43.85 0.51 -20.54
N TYR A 604 -43.03 1.46 -20.13
CA TYR A 604 -43.07 2.10 -18.81
C TYR A 604 -42.68 3.58 -18.94
N GLN A 605 -42.98 4.39 -17.92
CA GLN A 605 -42.54 5.79 -17.88
C GLN A 605 -41.06 5.86 -17.45
N PRO A 606 -40.15 6.39 -18.28
CA PRO A 606 -38.72 6.43 -17.96
C PRO A 606 -38.37 7.69 -17.16
N ASP A 607 -39.00 7.85 -15.99
CA ASP A 607 -38.97 9.05 -15.15
C ASP A 607 -38.03 8.93 -13.93
N GLY A 608 -37.35 7.80 -13.76
CA GLY A 608 -36.52 7.52 -12.57
C GLY A 608 -37.34 7.18 -11.32
N VAL A 609 -38.65 6.91 -11.48
CA VAL A 609 -39.55 6.51 -10.38
C VAL A 609 -40.32 5.24 -10.76
N SER A 610 -41.00 5.29 -11.89
CA SER A 610 -41.75 4.18 -12.50
C SER A 610 -40.82 3.19 -13.23
N GLY A 611 -39.61 3.61 -13.54
CA GLY A 611 -38.57 2.79 -14.16
C GLY A 611 -37.36 3.62 -14.60
N PRO A 612 -36.31 2.95 -15.09
CA PRO A 612 -35.05 3.59 -15.42
C PRO A 612 -35.18 4.58 -16.58
N GLY A 613 -34.54 5.75 -16.44
CA GLY A 613 -34.39 6.72 -17.52
C GLY A 613 -33.63 6.16 -18.74
N PRO A 614 -33.75 6.80 -19.92
CA PRO A 614 -33.04 6.38 -21.13
C PRO A 614 -31.52 6.40 -20.95
N ARG A 615 -30.83 5.39 -21.49
CA ARG A 615 -29.39 5.21 -21.33
C ARG A 615 -28.78 4.30 -22.40
N SER A 616 -27.46 4.35 -22.58
CA SER A 616 -26.68 3.35 -23.30
C SER A 616 -25.48 2.90 -22.48
N VAL A 617 -24.69 1.98 -23.04
CA VAL A 617 -23.41 1.50 -22.48
C VAL A 617 -23.55 1.11 -21.00
N SER A 618 -24.70 0.50 -20.72
CA SER A 618 -25.14 -0.10 -19.46
C SER A 618 -25.19 -1.62 -19.63
N CYS A 619 -25.66 -2.34 -18.61
CA CYS A 619 -25.89 -3.77 -18.70
C CYS A 619 -27.38 -4.14 -18.56
N LEU A 620 -27.69 -5.37 -18.95
CA LEU A 620 -28.92 -6.06 -18.61
C LEU A 620 -28.56 -7.50 -18.26
N LEU A 621 -28.71 -7.89 -17.01
CA LEU A 621 -28.29 -9.19 -16.50
C LEU A 621 -29.48 -9.96 -15.95
N ALA A 622 -29.60 -11.24 -16.33
CA ALA A 622 -30.61 -12.12 -15.77
C ALA A 622 -30.09 -12.74 -14.47
N VAL A 623 -30.83 -12.54 -13.38
CA VAL A 623 -30.50 -13.07 -12.06
C VAL A 623 -31.69 -13.78 -11.45
N GLU A 624 -31.43 -14.69 -10.51
CA GLU A 624 -32.46 -15.27 -9.68
C GLU A 624 -32.43 -14.63 -8.30
N ILE A 625 -33.51 -13.95 -7.94
CA ILE A 625 -33.70 -13.31 -6.62
C ILE A 625 -34.94 -13.94 -6.00
N GLN A 626 -34.77 -14.57 -4.83
CA GLN A 626 -35.86 -15.26 -4.11
C GLN A 626 -36.63 -16.27 -4.98
N GLY A 627 -35.92 -17.03 -5.81
CA GLY A 627 -36.51 -18.04 -6.69
C GLY A 627 -37.25 -17.48 -7.91
N LYS A 628 -37.17 -16.18 -8.17
CA LYS A 628 -37.81 -15.52 -9.32
C LYS A 628 -36.77 -14.99 -10.28
N ALA A 629 -37.02 -15.19 -11.57
CA ALA A 629 -36.25 -14.59 -12.64
C ALA A 629 -36.46 -13.07 -12.65
N LYS A 630 -35.37 -12.33 -12.51
CA LYS A 630 -35.32 -10.87 -12.57
C LYS A 630 -34.31 -10.42 -13.61
N LEU A 631 -34.48 -9.20 -14.10
CA LEU A 631 -33.47 -8.54 -14.92
C LEU A 631 -32.94 -7.33 -14.16
N VAL A 632 -31.62 -7.16 -14.13
CA VAL A 632 -30.96 -6.04 -13.48
C VAL A 632 -30.34 -5.16 -14.56
N THR A 633 -30.65 -3.87 -14.55
CA THR A 633 -29.92 -2.86 -15.31
C THR A 633 -29.30 -1.87 -14.34
N MET A 634 -28.09 -1.39 -14.64
CA MET A 634 -27.38 -0.46 -13.78
C MET A 634 -26.54 0.51 -14.61
N PHE A 635 -26.35 1.70 -14.03
CA PHE A 635 -25.47 2.74 -14.52
C PHE A 635 -25.74 3.08 -16.00
N GLY A 636 -24.73 3.53 -16.74
CA GLY A 636 -24.81 3.87 -18.16
C GLY A 636 -24.72 5.37 -18.43
N GLU A 637 -24.67 5.72 -19.71
CA GLU A 637 -24.58 7.10 -20.18
C GLU A 637 -25.97 7.61 -20.56
N ARG A 638 -26.38 8.76 -20.02
CA ARG A 638 -27.68 9.41 -20.31
C ARG A 638 -27.58 10.57 -21.31
N ASP A 639 -26.46 11.30 -21.28
CA ASP A 639 -26.23 12.46 -22.14
C ASP A 639 -24.89 12.29 -22.84
N PRO A 640 -24.86 11.70 -24.05
CA PRO A 640 -23.62 11.41 -24.76
C PRO A 640 -22.76 12.65 -25.01
N SER A 641 -21.45 12.49 -24.88
CA SER A 641 -20.51 13.58 -25.18
C SER A 641 -20.67 14.11 -26.60
N SER A 642 -20.60 15.44 -26.78
CA SER A 642 -20.51 16.07 -28.10
C SER A 642 -19.21 15.70 -28.85
N LEU A 643 -18.19 15.23 -28.12
CA LEU A 643 -16.95 14.69 -28.67
C LEU A 643 -17.05 13.20 -29.04
N GLY A 644 -18.23 12.58 -28.87
CA GLY A 644 -18.42 11.14 -29.02
C GLY A 644 -17.49 10.39 -28.07
N HIS A 645 -16.83 9.34 -28.58
CA HIS A 645 -16.00 8.45 -27.74
C HIS A 645 -14.70 9.12 -27.24
N GLN A 646 -14.43 10.37 -27.63
CA GLN A 646 -13.26 11.14 -27.20
C GLN A 646 -13.47 11.83 -25.84
N GLY A 647 -14.71 11.93 -25.36
CA GLY A 647 -15.03 12.54 -24.08
C GLY A 647 -16.08 11.72 -23.32
N ALA A 648 -16.24 12.03 -22.03
CA ALA A 648 -17.32 11.49 -21.23
C ALA A 648 -18.59 12.35 -21.38
N GLY A 649 -19.74 11.68 -21.46
CA GLY A 649 -21.04 12.32 -21.27
C GLY A 649 -21.45 12.34 -19.80
N LYS A 650 -22.76 12.39 -19.56
CA LYS A 650 -23.33 12.24 -18.20
C LYS A 650 -23.62 10.79 -17.89
N MET A 651 -23.11 10.34 -16.74
CA MET A 651 -23.20 8.96 -16.29
C MET A 651 -24.25 8.82 -15.20
N LEU A 652 -24.83 7.63 -15.11
CA LEU A 652 -25.82 7.26 -14.10
C LEU A 652 -25.17 6.38 -13.03
N ALA A 653 -25.68 6.46 -11.81
CA ALA A 653 -25.27 5.64 -10.65
C ALA A 653 -26.39 4.71 -10.15
N ASP A 654 -27.57 4.75 -10.77
CA ASP A 654 -28.76 4.02 -10.33
C ASP A 654 -28.73 2.54 -10.76
N VAL A 655 -29.45 1.72 -10.00
CA VAL A 655 -29.59 0.28 -10.22
C VAL A 655 -31.09 -0.06 -10.17
N TRP A 656 -31.57 -0.80 -11.17
CA TRP A 656 -32.98 -1.13 -11.31
C TRP A 656 -33.18 -2.63 -11.55
N VAL A 657 -34.21 -3.18 -10.90
CA VAL A 657 -34.64 -4.56 -11.05
C VAL A 657 -36.01 -4.61 -11.72
N PHE A 658 -36.10 -5.38 -12.81
CA PHE A 658 -37.35 -5.72 -13.48
C PHE A 658 -37.79 -7.12 -13.08
N ASP A 659 -39.01 -7.22 -12.56
CA ASP A 659 -39.67 -8.51 -12.36
C ASP A 659 -40.26 -9.03 -13.67
N VAL A 660 -39.76 -10.19 -14.14
CA VAL A 660 -40.17 -10.78 -15.43
C VAL A 660 -41.64 -11.21 -15.45
N GLU A 661 -42.20 -11.56 -14.29
CA GLU A 661 -43.58 -12.03 -14.15
C GLU A 661 -44.55 -10.87 -14.02
N SER A 662 -44.34 -9.97 -13.05
CA SER A 662 -45.23 -8.82 -12.81
C SER A 662 -45.01 -7.68 -13.81
N LYS A 663 -43.87 -7.66 -14.51
CA LYS A 663 -43.47 -6.63 -15.47
C LYS A 663 -43.33 -5.25 -14.86
N THR A 664 -42.82 -5.19 -13.63
CA THR A 664 -42.64 -3.95 -12.86
C THR A 664 -41.18 -3.70 -12.56
N TRP A 665 -40.80 -2.42 -12.54
CA TRP A 665 -39.49 -1.96 -12.13
C TRP A 665 -39.44 -1.62 -10.64
N THR A 666 -38.27 -1.77 -10.04
CA THR A 666 -37.97 -1.34 -8.67
C THR A 666 -36.52 -0.85 -8.64
N GLU A 667 -36.30 0.36 -8.15
CA GLU A 667 -34.95 0.88 -7.92
C GLU A 667 -34.35 0.22 -6.67
N ILE A 668 -33.09 -0.17 -6.75
CA ILE A 668 -32.35 -0.74 -5.63
C ILE A 668 -31.69 0.38 -4.84
N GLN A 669 -31.87 0.35 -3.52
CA GLN A 669 -31.19 1.24 -2.58
C GLN A 669 -30.11 0.43 -1.86
N THR A 670 -28.88 0.90 -1.85
CA THR A 670 -27.74 0.26 -1.17
C THR A 670 -27.64 0.74 0.28
N GLU A 671 -27.24 -0.13 1.21
CA GLU A 671 -26.98 0.23 2.59
C GLU A 671 -25.57 0.84 2.75
N GLY A 672 -25.44 2.01 3.38
CA GLY A 672 -24.15 2.66 3.67
C GLY A 672 -23.70 3.72 2.65
N SER A 673 -22.52 4.31 2.88
CA SER A 673 -21.93 5.34 2.01
C SER A 673 -20.97 4.78 0.94
N ASP A 674 -20.75 3.47 0.92
CA ASP A 674 -19.80 2.82 0.02
C ASP A 674 -20.53 2.33 -1.23
N ALA A 675 -20.40 3.10 -2.32
CA ALA A 675 -21.02 2.81 -3.60
C ALA A 675 -20.07 3.17 -4.74
N PRO A 676 -20.11 2.44 -5.88
CA PRO A 676 -19.33 2.80 -7.05
C PRO A 676 -19.75 4.18 -7.57
N GLU A 677 -18.78 4.95 -8.06
CA GLU A 677 -19.09 6.17 -8.79
C GLU A 677 -19.89 5.91 -10.08
N ALA A 678 -20.63 6.93 -10.53
CA ALA A 678 -21.42 6.89 -11.77
C ALA A 678 -20.53 6.58 -12.99
N ARG A 679 -20.94 5.61 -13.80
CA ARG A 679 -20.12 5.11 -14.91
C ARG A 679 -20.92 4.60 -16.10
N GLY A 680 -20.32 4.60 -17.27
CA GLY A 680 -20.78 3.87 -18.44
C GLY A 680 -19.63 3.06 -19.03
N TRP A 681 -19.86 2.35 -20.14
CA TRP A 681 -18.79 1.66 -20.87
C TRP A 681 -18.04 0.60 -20.05
N PHE A 682 -18.65 0.13 -18.96
CA PHE A 682 -18.14 -0.95 -18.12
C PHE A 682 -18.63 -2.29 -18.66
N ASP A 683 -18.17 -3.38 -18.04
CA ASP A 683 -18.79 -4.69 -18.24
C ASP A 683 -19.09 -5.35 -16.90
N ALA A 684 -20.09 -6.22 -16.89
CA ALA A 684 -20.60 -6.87 -15.70
C ALA A 684 -21.16 -8.26 -16.01
N ASP A 685 -21.03 -9.18 -15.07
CA ASP A 685 -21.52 -10.56 -15.23
C ASP A 685 -22.00 -11.14 -13.90
N VAL A 686 -22.81 -12.19 -13.98
CA VAL A 686 -23.50 -12.80 -12.85
C VAL A 686 -22.65 -13.90 -12.22
N VAL A 687 -22.51 -13.85 -10.91
CA VAL A 687 -22.00 -14.94 -10.07
C VAL A 687 -23.20 -15.73 -9.55
N THR A 688 -23.30 -16.98 -9.96
CA THR A 688 -24.32 -17.91 -9.45
C THR A 688 -23.76 -18.63 -8.21
N GLY A 689 -24.34 -18.36 -7.04
CA GLY A 689 -24.02 -19.08 -5.80
C GLY A 689 -24.96 -20.28 -5.57
N GLU A 690 -24.42 -21.43 -5.18
CA GLU A 690 -25.23 -22.60 -4.82
C GLU A 690 -25.98 -22.42 -3.48
N LEU A 691 -25.52 -21.49 -2.61
CA LEU A 691 -26.02 -21.31 -1.24
C LEU A 691 -26.44 -19.87 -0.88
N SER A 692 -25.93 -18.84 -1.57
CA SER A 692 -26.04 -17.42 -1.16
C SER A 692 -26.83 -16.53 -2.13
N GLY A 693 -27.51 -17.11 -3.13
CA GLY A 693 -28.22 -16.35 -4.17
C GLY A 693 -27.28 -15.84 -5.28
N SER A 694 -27.86 -15.16 -6.27
CA SER A 694 -27.08 -14.53 -7.35
C SER A 694 -26.39 -13.26 -6.85
N SER A 695 -25.22 -12.91 -7.38
CA SER A 695 -24.59 -11.60 -7.19
C SER A 695 -24.01 -11.11 -8.53
N ILE A 696 -23.69 -9.83 -8.66
CA ILE A 696 -23.16 -9.24 -9.90
C ILE A 696 -21.77 -8.67 -9.63
N ILE A 697 -20.82 -8.97 -10.51
CA ILE A 697 -19.52 -8.30 -10.53
C ILE A 697 -19.53 -7.22 -11.60
N VAL A 698 -19.04 -6.04 -11.24
CA VAL A 698 -18.83 -4.90 -12.13
C VAL A 698 -17.35 -4.56 -12.16
N HIS A 699 -16.82 -4.26 -13.34
CA HIS A 699 -15.43 -3.82 -13.48
C HIS A 699 -15.30 -2.62 -14.40
N GLY A 700 -14.45 -1.67 -13.98
CA GLY A 700 -13.95 -0.57 -14.79
C GLY A 700 -15.05 0.34 -15.34
N GLY A 701 -14.86 0.78 -16.59
CA GLY A 701 -15.74 1.72 -17.26
C GLY A 701 -15.16 3.14 -17.35
N LEU A 702 -16.01 4.09 -17.74
CA LEU A 702 -15.69 5.49 -17.91
C LEU A 702 -16.51 6.34 -16.93
N ALA A 703 -15.82 7.11 -16.08
CA ALA A 703 -16.44 8.08 -15.18
C ALA A 703 -16.78 9.40 -15.90
N GLU A 704 -17.60 10.24 -15.26
CA GLU A 704 -17.90 11.59 -15.76
C GLU A 704 -16.64 12.49 -15.86
N SER A 705 -15.59 12.20 -15.07
CA SER A 705 -14.29 12.88 -15.15
C SER A 705 -13.51 12.57 -16.43
N ASN A 706 -14.02 11.65 -17.27
CA ASN A 706 -13.34 11.04 -18.42
C ASN A 706 -12.17 10.11 -18.06
N GLU A 707 -12.01 9.80 -16.76
CA GLU A 707 -11.09 8.79 -16.29
C GLU A 707 -11.66 7.38 -16.52
N ARG A 708 -10.79 6.46 -16.96
CA ARG A 708 -11.13 5.04 -17.02
C ARG A 708 -10.95 4.46 -15.63
N LEU A 709 -11.82 3.54 -15.26
CA LEU A 709 -11.81 2.96 -13.93
C LEU A 709 -11.17 1.56 -13.98
N GLY A 710 -10.59 1.13 -12.86
CA GLY A 710 -9.98 -0.20 -12.69
C GLY A 710 -10.49 -0.93 -11.46
N ASP A 711 -11.48 -0.36 -10.79
CA ASP A 711 -12.12 -0.90 -9.61
C ASP A 711 -13.04 -2.08 -9.97
N VAL A 712 -13.23 -2.97 -9.00
CA VAL A 712 -14.12 -4.13 -9.08
C VAL A 712 -15.12 -4.06 -7.94
N TRP A 713 -16.40 -4.13 -8.28
CA TRP A 713 -17.51 -4.06 -7.32
C TRP A 713 -18.34 -5.33 -7.36
N ARG A 714 -18.90 -5.71 -6.21
CA ARG A 714 -19.87 -6.80 -6.09
C ARG A 714 -21.20 -6.25 -5.58
N LEU A 715 -22.27 -6.44 -6.34
CA LEU A 715 -23.64 -6.20 -5.90
C LEU A 715 -24.25 -7.50 -5.39
N GLN A 716 -24.70 -7.51 -4.14
CA GLN A 716 -25.35 -8.64 -3.47
C GLN A 716 -26.80 -8.29 -3.13
N PHE A 717 -27.71 -9.25 -3.28
CA PHE A 717 -29.17 -9.06 -3.17
C PHE A 717 -29.77 -9.61 -1.87
#